data_AF-A0A6P8HTR2-F1
#
_entry.id   AF-A0A6P8HTR2-F1
#
_cell.length_a   1.000
_cell.length_b   1.000
_cell.length_c   1.000
_cell.angle_alpha   90.00
_cell.angle_beta   90.00
_cell.angle_gamma   90.00
#
_symmetry.space_group_name_H-M   'P 1'
#
loop_
_entity.id
_entity.type
_entity.pdbx_description
1 polymer ?
#
loop_
_entity_poly.entity_id
_entity_poly.type
_entity_poly.pdbx_seq_one_letter_code
_entity_poly.pdbx_strand_id
1 'polypeptide(L)'
;MASTEKGKYSSLEMQPTNPTEQRAPTPSLNNDNEDDLEDDFDRQFWVEVRSIFNAEEGISWSKAMDKVRVKRLVDKYKANGSKPAEDPLLLLMKQWPQAKKFQGKAELVEPQIHRFAEILLEDKDDMNKDNRYEAFRDQTEEDEKTLLHYVAEQNFYHIARTLIRFCPGLLALKTEAVLTPVKKRALLPVEVALNKNNDEVAAVMLRHMSHERVQDMFSWRPDPELQSPRPSQISFQQILKNPKMKKASVAILDCMVNPHWPYLPDKKSEYLTTEEEEVIEGAWATVPEDPLEYHFYFHVLECDDGGRPPKIKDSATNKSIKNPFYNKKSPSCLSIIANSDNIDAVRHPVVRMLIQSKWQAYGKRLLSIQAIIYMIFLLVLSFALIHGSTRKNPNEYSEGADMFRAVCELIMLLMLFFYIFEEINQIAREQDTYMKDKYNVLDWLGMLLILVIIPLRAINHDSQWSVASIGYLINCFRIFKFSCITKTTGLYTKTLARIIKNDLSRFFVTFAVIFFSFCGALFLSLRATRSQTLLGGFEQVLLGGMRVLTESQPIAEEYKDFNWLSIVLLLVYMGTVIVVLLNILIAQLSTTYAQAKNVAKLEYDVDRMLLLTRMENYPFLNLRVRHYKLGDWISELSLAKELLEFTEERHALETIEQKLTLLRDMMRKMIKTMKPVATKDR
;
A
#
# COMPACT_ATOMS: atom_id res chain seq x y z
N MET A 1 21.47 -39.76 -13.30
CA MET A 1 22.00 -40.62 -14.38
C MET A 1 20.97 -40.68 -15.48
N ALA A 2 21.45 -40.57 -16.73
CA ALA A 2 20.73 -40.63 -18.01
C ALA A 2 19.86 -39.41 -18.36
N SER A 3 19.89 -38.82 -19.55
CA SER A 3 20.90 -38.67 -20.63
C SER A 3 20.23 -37.75 -21.67
N THR A 4 21.01 -36.84 -22.22
CA THR A 4 20.67 -35.90 -23.29
C THR A 4 20.22 -36.58 -24.59
N GLU A 5 19.10 -36.14 -25.18
CA GLU A 5 18.85 -36.26 -26.62
C GLU A 5 18.55 -34.88 -27.23
N LYS A 6 19.49 -34.40 -28.03
CA LYS A 6 19.37 -33.24 -28.91
C LYS A 6 18.47 -33.63 -30.09
N GLY A 7 17.38 -32.90 -30.30
CA GLY A 7 16.57 -33.00 -31.51
C GLY A 7 17.39 -32.58 -32.73
N LYS A 8 17.59 -33.52 -33.66
CA LYS A 8 18.19 -33.30 -34.99
C LYS A 8 17.25 -32.45 -35.85
N TYR A 9 17.80 -31.40 -36.45
CA TYR A 9 17.15 -30.70 -37.57
C TYR A 9 17.17 -31.61 -38.81
N SER A 10 15.99 -31.88 -39.37
CA SER A 10 15.83 -32.50 -40.68
C SER A 10 15.87 -31.40 -41.74
N SER A 11 16.85 -31.45 -42.63
CA SER A 11 16.89 -30.64 -43.85
C SER A 11 15.76 -31.05 -44.79
N LEU A 12 14.81 -30.14 -45.04
CA LEU A 12 13.84 -30.26 -46.11
C LEU A 12 14.56 -30.14 -47.46
N GLU A 13 14.73 -31.26 -48.16
CA GLU A 13 15.12 -31.26 -49.57
C GLU A 13 14.00 -30.64 -50.42
N MET A 14 14.31 -29.55 -51.11
CA MET A 14 13.44 -28.98 -52.14
C MET A 14 13.57 -29.83 -53.41
N GLN A 15 12.49 -30.49 -53.83
CA GLN A 15 12.38 -31.04 -55.18
C GLN A 15 12.14 -29.92 -56.20
N PRO A 16 12.78 -29.95 -57.38
CA PRO A 16 12.56 -28.96 -58.43
C PRO A 16 11.23 -29.22 -59.14
N THR A 17 10.33 -28.24 -59.12
CA THR A 17 9.09 -28.27 -59.91
C THR A 17 9.37 -27.70 -61.30
N ASN A 18 9.00 -28.46 -62.34
CA ASN A 18 9.17 -28.08 -63.75
C ASN A 18 8.32 -26.85 -64.15
N PRO A 19 8.73 -26.06 -65.16
CA PRO A 19 8.07 -24.83 -65.54
C PRO A 19 7.09 -25.06 -66.69
N THR A 20 5.79 -25.22 -66.43
CA THR A 20 4.75 -24.93 -67.43
C THR A 20 3.37 -24.82 -66.80
N GLU A 21 2.87 -23.59 -66.68
CA GLU A 21 1.52 -23.16 -67.11
C GLU A 21 1.25 -21.76 -66.56
N GLN A 22 1.33 -20.77 -67.47
CA GLN A 22 0.79 -19.44 -67.25
C GLN A 22 -0.73 -19.55 -67.05
N ARG A 23 -1.22 -19.19 -65.86
CA ARG A 23 -2.61 -18.74 -65.69
C ARG A 23 -2.62 -17.22 -65.55
N ALA A 24 -3.41 -16.59 -66.41
CA ALA A 24 -3.65 -15.16 -66.48
C ALA A 24 -4.15 -14.57 -65.15
N PRO A 25 -3.89 -13.28 -64.87
CA PRO A 25 -4.30 -12.64 -63.63
C PRO A 25 -5.82 -12.41 -63.63
N THR A 26 -6.53 -12.95 -62.65
CA THR A 26 -7.88 -12.49 -62.29
C THR A 26 -7.78 -11.13 -61.61
N PRO A 27 -8.46 -10.08 -62.10
CA PRO A 27 -8.47 -8.78 -61.45
C PRO A 27 -9.44 -8.83 -60.27
N SER A 28 -8.94 -9.03 -59.06
CA SER A 28 -9.73 -8.74 -57.86
C SER A 28 -9.62 -7.26 -57.56
N LEU A 29 -10.76 -6.60 -57.80
CA LEU A 29 -11.09 -5.22 -57.48
C LEU A 29 -10.42 -4.66 -56.23
N ASN A 30 -9.89 -3.44 -56.40
CA ASN A 30 -9.75 -2.35 -55.45
C ASN A 30 -10.33 -2.60 -54.04
N ASN A 31 -9.42 -2.69 -53.07
CA ASN A 31 -9.59 -2.01 -51.80
C ASN A 31 -8.30 -1.24 -51.53
N ASP A 32 -8.31 0.01 -51.96
CA ASP A 32 -7.28 0.99 -51.70
C ASP A 32 -7.23 1.35 -50.20
N ASN A 33 -6.00 1.59 -49.71
CA ASN A 33 -5.64 2.39 -48.52
C ASN A 33 -5.59 1.71 -47.14
N GLU A 34 -4.87 0.61 -47.00
CA GLU A 34 -4.09 0.41 -45.77
C GLU A 34 -2.64 0.25 -46.19
N ASP A 35 -1.83 1.31 -46.03
CA ASP A 35 -0.38 1.24 -46.18
C ASP A 35 0.13 0.05 -45.36
N ASP A 36 0.58 -1.02 -46.02
CA ASP A 36 1.27 -2.12 -45.35
C ASP A 36 2.57 -1.54 -44.78
N LEU A 37 2.51 -1.21 -43.50
CA LEU A 37 3.59 -0.61 -42.72
C LEU A 37 4.84 -1.51 -42.65
N GLU A 38 4.71 -2.80 -43.00
CA GLU A 38 5.82 -3.72 -43.23
C GLU A 38 5.85 -4.14 -44.71
N ASP A 39 6.99 -3.96 -45.38
CA ASP A 39 7.21 -4.54 -46.72
C ASP A 39 7.28 -6.06 -46.66
N ASP A 40 6.87 -6.71 -47.76
CA ASP A 40 6.99 -8.16 -47.91
C ASP A 40 8.44 -8.65 -47.73
N PHE A 41 8.58 -9.86 -47.16
CA PHE A 41 9.86 -10.55 -46.92
C PHE A 41 10.45 -11.12 -48.21
N ASP A 42 10.66 -10.27 -49.19
CA ASP A 42 11.13 -10.61 -50.52
C ASP A 42 12.56 -11.15 -50.52
N ARG A 43 12.98 -11.73 -51.65
CA ARG A 43 14.32 -12.29 -51.81
C ARG A 43 15.43 -11.26 -51.49
N GLN A 44 15.21 -9.99 -51.77
CA GLN A 44 16.15 -8.90 -51.43
C GLN A 44 16.30 -8.72 -49.92
N PHE A 45 15.23 -8.85 -49.14
CA PHE A 45 15.25 -8.76 -47.68
C PHE A 45 16.24 -9.77 -47.10
N TRP A 46 16.11 -11.03 -47.51
CA TRP A 46 16.95 -12.12 -46.99
C TRP A 46 18.42 -12.02 -47.43
N VAL A 47 18.70 -11.40 -48.58
CA VAL A 47 20.07 -11.11 -49.04
C VAL A 47 20.70 -10.04 -48.15
N GLU A 48 19.97 -8.95 -47.87
CA GLU A 48 20.44 -7.88 -46.99
C GLU A 48 20.66 -8.39 -45.55
N VAL A 49 19.73 -9.18 -45.01
CA VAL A 49 19.87 -9.78 -43.67
C VAL A 49 21.13 -10.64 -43.59
N ARG A 50 21.38 -11.46 -44.61
CA ARG A 50 22.58 -12.30 -44.68
C ARG A 50 23.86 -11.47 -44.77
N SER A 51 23.82 -10.34 -45.48
CA SER A 51 24.97 -9.44 -45.58
C SER A 51 25.32 -8.80 -44.24
N ILE A 52 24.33 -8.28 -43.49
CA ILE A 52 24.54 -7.68 -42.17
C ILE A 52 25.01 -8.72 -41.16
N PHE A 53 24.41 -9.92 -41.17
CA PHE A 53 24.81 -11.01 -40.29
C PHE A 53 26.27 -11.45 -40.52
N ASN A 54 26.74 -11.44 -41.77
CA ASN A 54 28.12 -11.80 -42.09
C ASN A 54 29.11 -10.65 -41.85
N ALA A 55 28.65 -9.39 -41.85
CA ALA A 55 29.50 -8.21 -41.71
C ALA A 55 29.83 -7.87 -40.25
N GLU A 56 28.92 -8.13 -39.30
CA GLU A 56 29.09 -7.82 -37.88
C GLU A 56 29.24 -9.11 -37.06
N GLU A 57 30.42 -9.36 -36.49
CA GLU A 57 30.69 -10.54 -35.67
C GLU A 57 29.84 -10.55 -34.38
N GLY A 58 29.08 -11.62 -34.15
CA GLY A 58 28.35 -11.88 -32.90
C GLY A 58 26.89 -11.43 -32.84
N ILE A 59 26.29 -11.02 -33.96
CA ILE A 59 24.88 -10.59 -34.00
C ILE A 59 23.92 -11.77 -34.19
N SER A 60 22.78 -11.76 -33.49
CA SER A 60 21.73 -12.77 -33.69
C SER A 60 20.98 -12.52 -35.01
N TRP A 61 20.56 -13.60 -35.67
CA TRP A 61 19.78 -13.51 -36.91
C TRP A 61 18.53 -12.62 -36.76
N SER A 62 17.90 -12.61 -35.58
CA SER A 62 16.76 -11.74 -35.27
C SER A 62 17.12 -10.25 -35.27
N LYS A 63 18.26 -9.86 -34.68
CA LYS A 63 18.71 -8.46 -34.64
C LYS A 63 19.14 -7.97 -36.02
N ALA A 64 19.72 -8.85 -36.85
CA ALA A 64 20.01 -8.55 -38.25
C ALA A 64 18.73 -8.31 -39.07
N MET A 65 17.69 -9.14 -38.87
CA MET A 65 16.37 -8.91 -39.47
C MET A 65 15.76 -7.57 -39.04
N ASP A 66 15.83 -7.23 -37.75
CA ASP A 66 15.30 -5.97 -37.22
C ASP A 66 16.03 -4.76 -37.82
N LYS A 67 17.36 -4.80 -37.97
CA LYS A 67 18.15 -3.74 -38.62
C LYS A 67 17.74 -3.51 -40.07
N VAL A 68 17.52 -4.57 -40.86
CA VAL A 68 17.08 -4.44 -42.26
C VAL A 68 15.69 -3.83 -42.35
N ARG A 69 14.75 -4.22 -41.48
CA ARG A 69 13.42 -3.62 -41.42
C ARG A 69 13.47 -2.13 -41.11
N VAL A 70 14.27 -1.75 -40.11
CA VAL A 70 14.49 -0.34 -39.75
C VAL A 70 15.08 0.43 -40.93
N LYS A 71 16.08 -0.14 -41.61
CA LYS A 71 16.70 0.49 -42.79
C LYS A 71 15.69 0.78 -43.90
N ARG A 72 14.81 -0.18 -44.22
CA ARG A 72 13.73 0.01 -45.21
C ARG A 72 12.75 1.11 -44.80
N LEU A 73 12.40 1.19 -43.51
CA LEU A 73 11.55 2.26 -42.99
C LEU A 73 12.21 3.64 -43.14
N VAL A 74 13.52 3.74 -42.88
CA VAL A 74 14.30 4.97 -43.08
C VAL A 74 14.39 5.34 -44.57
N ASP A 75 14.58 4.36 -45.46
CA ASP A 75 14.64 4.60 -46.90
C ASP A 75 13.29 5.10 -47.45
N LYS A 76 12.16 4.56 -46.95
CA LYS A 76 10.82 5.10 -47.24
C LYS A 76 10.65 6.55 -46.78
N TYR A 77 11.10 6.88 -45.58
CA TYR A 77 11.08 8.24 -45.05
C TYR A 77 11.89 9.22 -45.92
N LYS A 78 13.08 8.80 -46.37
CA LYS A 78 13.93 9.58 -47.28
C LYS A 78 13.27 9.76 -48.65
N ALA A 79 12.62 8.72 -49.18
CA ALA A 79 11.92 8.77 -50.46
C ALA A 79 10.73 9.74 -50.48
N ASN A 80 10.03 9.88 -49.35
CA ASN A 80 8.86 10.75 -49.24
C ASN A 80 9.17 12.22 -48.87
N GLY A 81 10.46 12.59 -48.80
CA GLY A 81 10.91 13.98 -48.62
C GLY A 81 11.04 14.43 -47.17
N SER A 82 11.28 13.53 -46.22
CA SER A 82 11.63 13.85 -44.82
C SER A 82 10.62 14.75 -44.09
N LYS A 83 9.32 14.55 -44.30
CA LYS A 83 8.28 15.28 -43.59
C LYS A 83 8.17 14.78 -42.14
N PRO A 84 8.03 15.65 -41.12
CA PRO A 84 7.94 15.23 -39.72
C PRO A 84 6.77 14.29 -39.42
N ALA A 85 5.69 14.35 -40.22
CA ALA A 85 4.53 13.47 -40.16
C ALA A 85 4.85 11.98 -40.43
N GLU A 86 5.91 11.73 -41.19
CA GLU A 86 6.28 10.40 -41.69
C GLU A 86 7.54 9.88 -41.00
N ASP A 87 7.98 10.53 -39.92
CA ASP A 87 9.15 10.10 -39.18
C ASP A 87 8.97 8.64 -38.71
N PRO A 88 9.94 7.74 -38.96
CA PRO A 88 9.79 6.31 -38.67
C PRO A 88 9.40 6.04 -37.22
N LEU A 89 9.94 6.81 -36.27
CA LEU A 89 9.68 6.60 -34.85
C LEU A 89 8.29 7.09 -34.45
N LEU A 90 7.81 8.17 -35.07
CA LEU A 90 6.45 8.68 -34.88
C LEU A 90 5.40 7.74 -35.49
N LEU A 91 5.64 7.22 -36.70
CA LEU A 91 4.76 6.25 -37.36
C LEU A 91 4.64 4.97 -36.54
N LEU A 92 5.76 4.46 -36.02
CA LEU A 92 5.81 3.31 -35.12
C LEU A 92 4.98 3.55 -33.84
N MET A 93 5.01 4.75 -33.26
CA MET A 93 4.27 5.03 -32.02
C MET A 93 2.79 5.36 -32.24
N LYS A 94 2.43 5.96 -33.38
CA LYS A 94 1.08 6.45 -33.65
C LYS A 94 0.22 5.44 -34.41
N GLN A 95 0.74 4.88 -35.50
CA GLN A 95 -0.06 4.09 -36.45
C GLN A 95 0.00 2.58 -36.18
N TRP A 96 1.16 2.03 -35.80
CA TRP A 96 1.30 0.59 -35.55
C TRP A 96 0.40 0.04 -34.43
N PRO A 97 0.21 0.76 -33.30
CA PRO A 97 -0.68 0.32 -32.22
C PRO A 97 -2.17 0.35 -32.63
N GLN A 98 -2.50 1.13 -33.66
CA GLN A 98 -3.86 1.29 -34.19
C GLN A 98 -4.18 0.34 -35.35
N ALA A 99 -3.16 -0.28 -35.96
CA ALA A 99 -3.33 -1.21 -37.06
C ALA A 99 -4.15 -2.44 -36.64
N LYS A 100 -5.04 -2.92 -37.52
CA LYS A 100 -5.92 -4.09 -37.27
C LYS A 100 -5.15 -5.36 -36.88
N LYS A 101 -3.91 -5.52 -37.37
CA LYS A 101 -3.00 -6.64 -37.02
C LYS A 101 -2.67 -6.67 -35.52
N PHE A 102 -2.68 -5.53 -34.85
CA PHE A 102 -2.15 -5.32 -33.50
C PHE A 102 -3.20 -4.77 -32.50
N GLN A 103 -4.38 -4.40 -32.98
CA GLN A 103 -5.47 -3.87 -32.15
C GLN A 103 -5.85 -4.87 -31.05
N GLY A 104 -5.69 -4.46 -29.78
CA GLY A 104 -5.96 -5.30 -28.61
C GLY A 104 -4.82 -6.23 -28.16
N LYS A 105 -3.65 -6.21 -28.82
CA LYS A 105 -2.45 -7.02 -28.47
C LYS A 105 -1.22 -6.15 -28.16
N ALA A 106 -1.38 -5.18 -27.27
CA ALA A 106 -0.31 -4.24 -26.90
C ALA A 106 1.00 -4.95 -26.44
N GLU A 107 0.87 -6.10 -25.79
CA GLU A 107 2.00 -6.90 -25.27
C GLU A 107 2.96 -7.43 -26.36
N LEU A 108 2.48 -7.59 -27.61
CA LEU A 108 3.30 -8.07 -28.72
C LEU A 108 3.95 -6.93 -29.52
N VAL A 109 3.32 -5.76 -29.48
CA VAL A 109 3.72 -4.56 -30.24
C VAL A 109 4.88 -3.86 -29.56
N GLU A 110 4.79 -3.67 -28.24
CA GLU A 110 5.77 -2.92 -27.47
C GLU A 110 7.20 -3.50 -27.60
N PRO A 111 7.45 -4.82 -27.50
CA PRO A 111 8.80 -5.37 -27.65
C PRO A 111 9.37 -5.24 -29.07
N GLN A 112 8.52 -5.17 -30.09
CA GLN A 112 8.94 -4.95 -31.48
C GLN A 112 9.33 -3.48 -31.68
N ILE A 113 8.45 -2.56 -31.29
CA ILE A 113 8.73 -1.11 -31.36
C ILE A 113 9.95 -0.77 -30.51
N HIS A 114 10.10 -1.35 -29.32
CA HIS A 114 11.26 -1.13 -28.47
C HIS A 114 12.58 -1.48 -29.18
N ARG A 115 12.65 -2.63 -29.86
CA ARG A 115 13.85 -3.05 -30.61
C ARG A 115 14.16 -2.11 -31.77
N PHE A 116 13.13 -1.68 -32.50
CA PHE A 116 13.30 -0.73 -33.60
C PHE A 116 13.71 0.66 -33.11
N ALA A 117 13.11 1.12 -32.01
CA ALA A 117 13.46 2.38 -31.37
C ALA A 117 14.90 2.37 -30.86
N GLU A 118 15.37 1.27 -30.27
CA GLU A 118 16.76 1.12 -29.83
C GLU A 118 17.74 1.24 -31.01
N ILE A 119 17.45 0.56 -32.14
CA ILE A 119 18.28 0.65 -33.35
C ILE A 119 18.28 2.08 -33.93
N LEU A 120 17.11 2.74 -34.00
CA LEU A 120 16.98 4.10 -34.54
C LEU A 120 17.67 5.16 -33.66
N LEU A 121 17.67 4.99 -32.35
CA LEU A 121 18.29 5.93 -31.41
C LEU A 121 19.81 5.71 -31.27
N GLU A 122 20.29 4.48 -31.49
CA GLU A 122 21.72 4.15 -31.56
C GLU A 122 22.40 4.71 -32.82
N ASP A 123 21.65 4.91 -33.90
CA ASP A 123 22.14 5.46 -35.18
C ASP A 123 22.36 6.98 -35.11
N LYS A 124 23.56 7.37 -34.64
CA LYS A 124 23.99 8.76 -34.47
C LYS A 124 24.36 9.47 -35.77
N ASP A 125 24.60 8.72 -36.85
CA ASP A 125 25.13 9.27 -38.10
C ASP A 125 24.00 9.68 -39.07
N ASP A 126 22.83 9.05 -38.96
CA ASP A 126 21.70 9.25 -39.87
C ASP A 126 20.47 9.87 -39.17
N MET A 127 19.66 9.06 -38.47
CA MET A 127 18.37 9.51 -37.94
C MET A 127 18.48 10.31 -36.63
N ASN A 128 19.40 9.93 -35.73
CA ASN A 128 19.64 10.66 -34.48
C ASN A 128 20.84 11.62 -34.61
N LYS A 129 21.06 12.17 -35.80
CA LYS A 129 22.07 13.19 -36.03
C LYS A 129 21.76 14.44 -35.20
N ASP A 130 22.78 14.96 -34.53
CA ASP A 130 22.70 16.14 -33.64
C ASP A 130 21.66 16.04 -32.51
N ASN A 131 21.30 14.82 -32.08
CA ASN A 131 20.26 14.56 -31.07
C ASN A 131 18.87 15.13 -31.44
N ARG A 132 18.50 15.07 -32.73
CA ARG A 132 17.21 15.56 -33.25
C ARG A 132 15.99 15.16 -32.40
N TYR A 133 15.98 13.95 -31.83
CA TYR A 133 14.85 13.42 -31.07
C TYR A 133 14.69 14.03 -29.66
N GLU A 134 15.65 14.78 -29.13
CA GLU A 134 15.53 15.40 -27.81
C GLU A 134 14.49 16.53 -27.77
N ALA A 135 14.30 17.24 -28.88
CA ALA A 135 13.35 18.33 -29.02
C ALA A 135 12.23 18.04 -30.05
N PHE A 136 12.14 16.80 -30.53
CA PHE A 136 11.20 16.45 -31.58
C PHE A 136 9.73 16.56 -31.11
N ARG A 137 8.95 17.33 -31.88
CA ARG A 137 7.51 17.52 -31.69
C ARG A 137 6.76 17.12 -32.94
N ASP A 138 5.61 16.50 -32.73
CA ASP A 138 4.69 16.18 -33.81
C ASP A 138 3.91 17.43 -34.23
N GLN A 139 4.35 18.08 -35.31
CA GLN A 139 3.69 19.25 -35.90
C GLN A 139 2.37 18.90 -36.64
N THR A 140 1.99 17.62 -36.72
CA THR A 140 0.74 17.20 -37.36
C THR A 140 -0.48 17.36 -36.46
N GLU A 141 -0.28 17.39 -35.14
CA GLU A 141 -1.36 17.62 -34.16
C GLU A 141 -1.29 19.04 -33.61
N GLU A 142 -2.46 19.66 -33.41
CA GLU A 142 -2.57 20.98 -32.76
C GLU A 142 -1.99 21.00 -31.33
N ASP A 143 -1.89 19.84 -30.68
CA ASP A 143 -1.36 19.68 -29.32
C ASP A 143 0.20 19.58 -29.29
N GLU A 144 0.91 19.56 -30.44
CA GLU A 144 2.37 19.37 -30.59
C GLU A 144 2.99 18.32 -29.65
N LYS A 145 2.45 17.10 -29.67
CA LYS A 145 2.88 16.05 -28.74
C LYS A 145 4.30 15.58 -29.05
N THR A 146 5.07 15.31 -27.99
CA THR A 146 6.37 14.62 -28.13
C THR A 146 6.18 13.10 -28.18
N LEU A 147 7.20 12.38 -28.64
CA LEU A 147 7.23 10.91 -28.64
C LEU A 147 6.91 10.33 -27.24
N LEU A 148 7.41 10.98 -26.19
CA LEU A 148 7.19 10.55 -24.82
C LEU A 148 5.73 10.74 -24.36
N HIS A 149 4.99 11.70 -24.92
CA HIS A 149 3.56 11.85 -24.66
C HIS A 149 2.77 10.71 -25.30
N TYR A 150 3.09 10.28 -26.51
CA TYR A 150 2.44 9.11 -27.14
C TYR A 150 2.69 7.82 -26.34
N VAL A 151 3.92 7.64 -25.87
CA VAL A 151 4.30 6.53 -25.00
C VAL A 151 3.55 6.56 -23.66
N ALA A 152 3.42 7.74 -23.05
CA ALA A 152 2.61 7.97 -21.87
C ALA A 152 1.12 7.64 -22.10
N GLU A 153 0.61 7.96 -23.29
CA GLU A 153 -0.78 7.74 -23.66
C GLU A 153 -1.13 6.25 -23.84
N GLN A 154 -0.19 5.44 -24.32
CA GLN A 154 -0.39 4.03 -24.67
C GLN A 154 0.15 3.03 -23.64
N ASN A 155 0.81 3.52 -22.57
CA ASN A 155 1.39 2.71 -21.49
C ASN A 155 2.57 1.81 -21.91
N PHE A 156 3.43 2.25 -22.82
CA PHE A 156 4.63 1.49 -23.21
C PHE A 156 5.82 1.73 -22.27
N TYR A 157 5.98 0.87 -21.27
CA TYR A 157 7.03 0.90 -20.24
C TYR A 157 8.47 0.81 -20.81
N HIS A 158 8.74 -0.17 -21.67
CA HIS A 158 10.07 -0.44 -22.21
C HIS A 158 10.57 0.70 -23.09
N ILE A 159 9.67 1.23 -23.93
CA ILE A 159 9.97 2.35 -24.82
C ILE A 159 10.20 3.62 -24.01
N ALA A 160 9.39 3.89 -22.97
CA ALA A 160 9.60 5.03 -22.07
C ALA A 160 11.00 5.00 -21.46
N ARG A 161 11.43 3.83 -20.97
CA ARG A 161 12.76 3.65 -20.37
C ARG A 161 13.89 3.92 -21.37
N THR A 162 13.74 3.46 -22.61
CA THR A 162 14.73 3.67 -23.67
C THR A 162 14.80 5.13 -24.10
N LEU A 163 13.65 5.77 -24.33
CA LEU A 163 13.60 7.21 -24.64
C LEU A 163 14.20 8.07 -23.55
N ILE A 164 13.91 7.78 -22.27
CA ILE A 164 14.48 8.56 -21.15
C ILE A 164 15.99 8.37 -21.04
N ARG A 165 16.51 7.17 -21.36
CA ARG A 165 17.94 6.87 -21.35
C ARG A 165 18.70 7.64 -22.45
N PHE A 166 18.13 7.72 -23.65
CA PHE A 166 18.77 8.37 -24.80
C PHE A 166 18.47 9.87 -24.89
N CYS A 167 17.28 10.31 -24.49
CA CYS A 167 16.77 11.67 -24.66
C CYS A 167 16.06 12.16 -23.37
N PRO A 168 16.81 12.47 -22.29
CA PRO A 168 16.23 12.88 -21.01
C PRO A 168 15.44 14.20 -21.09
N GLY A 169 15.81 15.09 -22.02
CA GLY A 169 15.14 16.38 -22.25
C GLY A 169 13.64 16.27 -22.57
N LEU A 170 13.19 15.13 -23.12
CA LEU A 170 11.78 14.88 -23.44
C LEU A 170 10.85 14.91 -22.22
N LEU A 171 11.35 14.60 -21.02
CA LEU A 171 10.58 14.70 -19.77
C LEU A 171 10.24 16.15 -19.41
N ALA A 172 11.03 17.11 -19.91
CA ALA A 172 10.88 18.51 -19.56
C ALA A 172 9.88 19.26 -20.43
N LEU A 173 9.64 18.78 -21.66
CA LEU A 173 8.82 19.44 -22.68
C LEU A 173 7.34 19.25 -22.40
N LYS A 174 6.56 20.33 -22.53
CA LYS A 174 5.11 20.33 -22.41
C LYS A 174 4.46 20.34 -23.79
N THR A 175 3.26 19.78 -23.91
CA THR A 175 2.39 19.99 -25.08
C THR A 175 2.03 21.47 -25.22
N GLU A 176 1.65 21.91 -26.42
CA GLU A 176 1.11 23.25 -26.60
C GLU A 176 -0.29 23.37 -26.00
N ALA A 177 -0.66 24.60 -25.57
CA ALA A 177 -1.96 24.85 -24.96
C ALA A 177 -3.00 25.10 -26.07
N VAL A 178 -3.82 24.09 -26.36
CA VAL A 178 -4.91 24.23 -27.33
C VAL A 178 -6.09 24.97 -26.70
N LEU A 179 -6.38 26.16 -27.24
CA LEU A 179 -7.40 27.08 -26.72
C LEU A 179 -8.82 26.80 -27.26
N THR A 180 -8.96 26.02 -28.33
CA THR A 180 -10.23 25.69 -29.03
C THR A 180 -10.16 24.26 -29.60
N PRO A 181 -11.21 23.41 -29.55
CA PRO A 181 -12.59 23.64 -29.08
C PRO A 181 -12.80 23.46 -27.57
N VAL A 182 -11.83 22.86 -26.85
CA VAL A 182 -11.81 22.74 -25.39
C VAL A 182 -10.45 23.26 -24.93
N LYS A 183 -10.42 24.16 -23.94
CA LYS A 183 -9.17 24.67 -23.35
C LYS A 183 -8.37 23.51 -22.73
N LYS A 184 -7.46 22.91 -23.50
CA LYS A 184 -6.51 21.92 -23.02
C LYS A 184 -5.24 22.65 -22.58
N ARG A 185 -4.82 22.38 -21.35
CA ARG A 185 -3.58 22.92 -20.80
C ARG A 185 -2.39 22.23 -21.47
N ALA A 186 -1.28 22.93 -21.58
CA ALA A 186 0.04 22.33 -21.74
C ALA A 186 0.29 21.28 -20.62
N LEU A 187 0.44 20.02 -21.00
CA LEU A 187 0.68 18.89 -20.10
C LEU A 187 2.10 18.38 -20.27
N LEU A 188 2.69 17.88 -19.19
CA LEU A 188 3.93 17.09 -19.25
C LEU A 188 3.61 15.63 -19.61
N PRO A 189 4.57 14.86 -20.15
CA PRO A 189 4.36 13.44 -20.46
C PRO A 189 3.89 12.65 -19.23
N VAL A 190 4.44 12.98 -18.07
CA VAL A 190 4.08 12.36 -16.79
C VAL A 190 2.64 12.71 -16.38
N GLU A 191 2.20 13.94 -16.61
CA GLU A 191 0.83 14.35 -16.31
C GLU A 191 -0.18 13.63 -17.22
N VAL A 192 0.18 13.39 -18.49
CA VAL A 192 -0.63 12.58 -19.40
C VAL A 192 -0.73 11.13 -18.91
N ALA A 193 0.39 10.52 -18.50
CA ALA A 193 0.39 9.17 -17.95
C ALA A 193 -0.47 9.05 -16.68
N LEU A 194 -0.34 10.03 -15.76
CA LEU A 194 -1.13 10.08 -14.53
C LEU A 194 -2.62 10.27 -14.81
N ASN A 195 -2.99 11.16 -15.73
CA ASN A 195 -4.40 11.40 -16.11
C ASN A 195 -5.04 10.16 -16.75
N LYS A 196 -4.29 9.38 -17.53
CA LYS A 196 -4.78 8.10 -18.12
C LYS A 196 -4.72 6.91 -17.15
N ASN A 197 -4.18 7.09 -15.94
CA ASN A 197 -3.97 6.03 -14.94
C ASN A 197 -3.02 4.91 -15.40
N ASN A 198 -1.98 5.26 -16.14
CA ASN A 198 -0.95 4.35 -16.64
C ASN A 198 0.19 4.21 -15.61
N ASP A 199 0.04 3.24 -14.69
CA ASP A 199 0.87 3.09 -13.48
C ASP A 199 2.36 2.87 -13.77
N GLU A 200 2.69 1.98 -14.70
CA GLU A 200 4.07 1.57 -14.94
C GLU A 200 4.89 2.67 -15.61
N VAL A 201 4.34 3.28 -16.66
CA VAL A 201 5.00 4.36 -17.38
C VAL A 201 5.14 5.60 -16.49
N ALA A 202 4.09 5.96 -15.74
CA ALA A 202 4.16 7.07 -14.80
C ALA A 202 5.25 6.84 -13.74
N ALA A 203 5.35 5.63 -13.17
CA ALA A 203 6.37 5.30 -12.18
C ALA A 203 7.80 5.41 -12.73
N VAL A 204 8.04 4.98 -13.97
CA VAL A 204 9.35 5.13 -14.62
C VAL A 204 9.68 6.59 -14.82
N MET A 205 8.76 7.37 -15.38
CA MET A 205 9.01 8.77 -15.65
C MET A 205 9.30 9.55 -14.36
N LEU A 206 8.49 9.34 -13.31
CA LEU A 206 8.66 9.99 -12.01
C LEU A 206 10.03 9.69 -11.39
N ARG A 207 10.49 8.44 -11.46
CA ARG A 207 11.81 8.04 -10.93
C ARG A 207 12.97 8.74 -11.62
N HIS A 208 12.85 9.08 -12.90
CA HIS A 208 13.91 9.75 -13.66
C HIS A 208 13.79 11.29 -13.66
N MET A 209 12.72 11.84 -13.07
CA MET A 209 12.58 13.29 -12.87
C MET A 209 13.34 13.76 -11.62
N SER A 210 13.75 15.03 -11.61
CA SER A 210 14.31 15.63 -10.40
C SER A 210 13.27 15.70 -9.28
N HIS A 211 13.70 15.45 -8.05
CA HIS A 211 12.84 15.42 -6.87
C HIS A 211 12.10 16.75 -6.66
N GLU A 212 12.76 17.89 -6.86
CA GLU A 212 12.17 19.22 -6.75
C GLU A 212 11.00 19.41 -7.72
N ARG A 213 11.17 18.96 -8.97
CA ARG A 213 10.14 19.10 -10.01
C ARG A 213 8.92 18.23 -9.72
N VAL A 214 9.13 17.03 -9.17
CA VAL A 214 8.03 16.16 -8.74
C VAL A 214 7.32 16.77 -7.54
N GLN A 215 8.05 17.29 -6.56
CA GLN A 215 7.50 17.97 -5.38
C GLN A 215 6.66 19.20 -5.80
N ASP A 216 7.14 19.99 -6.75
CA ASP A 216 6.45 21.17 -7.30
C ASP A 216 5.19 20.86 -8.12
N MET A 217 5.07 19.64 -8.65
CA MET A 217 3.87 19.20 -9.35
C MET A 217 2.68 19.03 -8.40
N PHE A 218 2.97 18.60 -7.17
CA PHE A 218 1.98 18.34 -6.12
C PHE A 218 1.82 19.49 -5.14
N SER A 219 2.69 20.50 -5.18
CA SER A 219 2.55 21.72 -4.39
C SER A 219 1.56 22.70 -5.04
N TRP A 220 0.87 23.48 -4.20
CA TRP A 220 0.01 24.58 -4.66
C TRP A 220 0.82 25.72 -5.29
N ARG A 221 0.18 26.51 -6.16
CA ARG A 221 0.80 27.70 -6.76
C ARG A 221 0.16 28.97 -6.20
N PRO A 222 0.80 29.64 -5.23
CA PRO A 222 0.29 30.90 -4.74
C PRO A 222 0.47 32.00 -5.80
N ASP A 223 -0.58 32.77 -6.07
CA ASP A 223 -0.42 34.03 -6.80
C ASP A 223 0.41 35.00 -5.92
N PRO A 224 1.23 35.91 -6.49
CA PRO A 224 2.13 36.79 -5.74
C PRO A 224 1.43 37.60 -4.65
N GLU A 225 0.14 37.88 -4.81
CA GLU A 225 -0.68 38.66 -3.89
C GLU A 225 -1.61 37.81 -3.01
N LEU A 226 -1.51 36.47 -3.05
CA LEU A 226 -2.34 35.53 -2.27
C LEU A 226 -3.87 35.71 -2.44
N GLN A 227 -4.33 36.41 -3.48
CA GLN A 227 -5.76 36.68 -3.70
C GLN A 227 -6.56 35.43 -4.12
N SER A 228 -5.97 34.55 -4.93
CA SER A 228 -6.62 33.32 -5.41
C SER A 228 -5.63 32.18 -5.67
N PRO A 229 -5.16 31.46 -4.62
CA PRO A 229 -4.17 30.41 -4.82
C PRO A 229 -4.70 29.28 -5.71
N ARG A 230 -3.99 29.02 -6.81
CA ARG A 230 -4.32 27.94 -7.72
C ARG A 230 -3.98 26.60 -7.04
N PRO A 231 -4.89 25.60 -7.08
CA PRO A 231 -4.58 24.28 -6.56
C PRO A 231 -3.40 23.66 -7.31
N SER A 232 -2.81 22.62 -6.72
CA SER A 232 -1.79 21.81 -7.37
C SER A 232 -2.31 21.28 -8.71
N GLN A 233 -1.37 21.03 -9.63
CA GLN A 233 -1.72 20.58 -10.97
C GLN A 233 -2.37 19.20 -10.95
N ILE A 234 -1.92 18.36 -10.03
CA ILE A 234 -2.44 17.02 -9.77
C ILE A 234 -2.59 16.86 -8.27
N SER A 235 -3.69 16.25 -7.83
CA SER A 235 -3.87 15.92 -6.42
C SER A 235 -3.31 14.53 -6.14
N PHE A 236 -2.35 14.46 -5.21
CA PHE A 236 -1.79 13.17 -4.80
C PHE A 236 -2.87 12.25 -4.21
N GLN A 237 -3.88 12.83 -3.56
CA GLN A 237 -5.02 12.10 -3.02
C GLN A 237 -5.84 11.35 -4.08
N GLN A 238 -6.04 11.91 -5.27
CA GLN A 238 -6.75 11.20 -6.35
C GLN A 238 -5.96 10.00 -6.84
N ILE A 239 -4.63 10.12 -6.93
CA ILE A 239 -3.74 9.01 -7.30
C ILE A 239 -3.84 7.90 -6.26
N LEU A 240 -3.76 8.25 -4.97
CA LEU A 240 -3.85 7.28 -3.87
C LEU A 240 -5.21 6.57 -3.77
N LYS A 241 -6.30 7.25 -4.16
CA LYS A 241 -7.65 6.63 -4.20
C LYS A 241 -7.78 5.59 -5.32
N ASN A 242 -6.96 5.67 -6.36
CA ASN A 242 -7.04 4.73 -7.48
C ASN A 242 -6.27 3.43 -7.16
N PRO A 243 -6.93 2.27 -7.08
CA PRO A 243 -6.26 1.00 -6.76
C PRO A 243 -5.28 0.52 -7.84
N LYS A 244 -5.36 1.06 -9.07
CA LYS A 244 -4.45 0.71 -10.17
C LYS A 244 -3.08 1.41 -10.08
N MET A 245 -2.98 2.54 -9.37
CA MET A 245 -1.80 3.42 -9.37
C MET A 245 -0.81 3.11 -8.24
N LYS A 246 -0.49 1.83 -8.03
CA LYS A 246 0.35 1.41 -6.90
C LYS A 246 1.81 1.78 -7.10
N LYS A 247 2.39 1.48 -8.26
CA LYS A 247 3.82 1.73 -8.54
C LYS A 247 4.11 3.23 -8.64
N ALA A 248 3.24 4.00 -9.25
CA ALA A 248 3.35 5.45 -9.36
C ALA A 248 3.27 6.11 -7.98
N SER A 249 2.36 5.67 -7.11
CA SER A 249 2.29 6.22 -5.74
C SER A 249 3.58 5.96 -4.95
N VAL A 250 4.18 4.78 -5.08
CA VAL A 250 5.48 4.47 -4.46
C VAL A 250 6.59 5.31 -5.09
N ALA A 251 6.62 5.48 -6.41
CA ALA A 251 7.60 6.33 -7.09
C ALA A 251 7.50 7.81 -6.65
N ILE A 252 6.29 8.33 -6.40
CA ILE A 252 6.12 9.67 -5.85
C ILE A 252 6.70 9.74 -4.43
N LEU A 253 6.45 8.72 -3.60
CA LEU A 253 7.01 8.65 -2.25
C LEU A 253 8.54 8.52 -2.25
N ASP A 254 9.10 7.78 -3.22
CA ASP A 254 10.55 7.68 -3.43
C ASP A 254 11.15 9.10 -3.61
N CYS A 255 10.53 9.94 -4.47
CA CYS A 255 10.94 11.33 -4.72
C CYS A 255 10.77 12.29 -3.53
N MET A 256 10.22 11.84 -2.40
CA MET A 256 10.13 12.64 -1.17
C MET A 256 11.35 12.47 -0.25
N VAL A 257 12.30 11.60 -0.63
CA VAL A 257 13.55 11.39 0.10
C VAL A 257 14.69 12.05 -0.65
N ASN A 258 15.18 13.17 -0.13
CA ASN A 258 16.34 13.85 -0.70
C ASN A 258 17.58 13.42 0.09
N PRO A 259 18.52 12.68 -0.51
CA PRO A 259 19.80 12.41 0.13
C PRO A 259 20.59 13.71 0.23
N HIS A 260 21.21 13.96 1.38
CA HIS A 260 22.03 15.13 1.60
C HIS A 260 23.42 14.73 2.08
N TRP A 261 24.39 15.45 1.56
CA TRP A 261 25.79 15.31 1.92
C TRP A 261 26.27 16.64 2.50
N PRO A 262 26.32 16.79 3.83
CA PRO A 262 26.63 18.07 4.49
C PRO A 262 27.99 18.67 4.13
N TYR A 263 28.91 17.87 3.60
CA TYR A 263 30.26 18.29 3.21
C TYR A 263 30.35 18.76 1.75
N LEU A 264 29.29 18.62 0.95
CA LEU A 264 29.24 19.08 -0.43
C LEU A 264 28.64 20.50 -0.50
N PRO A 265 29.23 21.40 -1.30
CA PRO A 265 28.66 22.72 -1.54
C PRO A 265 27.32 22.60 -2.29
N ASP A 266 26.34 23.41 -1.88
CA ASP A 266 25.03 23.45 -2.55
C ASP A 266 25.19 23.89 -4.02
N LYS A 267 24.46 23.23 -4.91
CA LYS A 267 24.34 23.69 -6.30
C LYS A 267 23.57 25.01 -6.32
N LYS A 268 24.13 26.01 -7.00
CA LYS A 268 23.47 27.29 -7.22
C LYS A 268 22.80 27.28 -8.59
N SER A 269 21.69 28.00 -8.73
CA SER A 269 21.01 28.16 -10.03
C SER A 269 21.81 29.04 -11.00
N GLU A 270 22.63 29.94 -10.46
CA GLU A 270 23.56 30.79 -11.20
C GLU A 270 24.89 30.84 -10.43
N TYR A 271 25.98 30.47 -11.10
CA TYR A 271 27.33 30.57 -10.56
C TYR A 271 27.93 31.93 -10.93
N LEU A 272 28.71 32.51 -10.02
CA LEU A 272 29.34 33.81 -10.25
C LEU A 272 30.56 33.69 -11.18
N THR A 273 31.20 32.52 -11.21
CA THR A 273 32.34 32.21 -12.08
C THR A 273 32.24 30.77 -12.61
N THR A 274 32.77 30.54 -13.81
CA THR A 274 32.89 29.20 -14.41
C THR A 274 33.81 28.27 -13.61
N GLU A 275 34.80 28.83 -12.92
CA GLU A 275 35.67 28.07 -12.00
C GLU A 275 34.91 27.58 -10.76
N GLU A 276 33.98 28.39 -10.22
CA GLU A 276 33.14 27.97 -9.09
C GLU A 276 32.20 26.84 -9.52
N GLU A 277 31.64 26.93 -10.73
CA GLU A 277 30.83 25.88 -11.34
C GLU A 277 31.63 24.58 -11.49
N GLU A 278 32.80 24.60 -12.14
CA GLU A 278 33.64 23.41 -12.34
C GLU A 278 34.09 22.78 -11.01
N VAL A 279 34.41 23.58 -10.00
CA VAL A 279 34.82 23.08 -8.67
C VAL A 279 33.64 22.42 -7.96
N ILE A 280 32.46 23.05 -7.99
CA ILE A 280 31.26 22.51 -7.37
C ILE A 280 30.83 21.23 -8.12
N GLU A 281 30.76 21.27 -9.44
CA GLU A 281 30.41 20.12 -10.27
C GLU A 281 31.43 18.97 -10.14
N GLY A 282 32.72 19.27 -10.08
CA GLY A 282 33.78 18.30 -9.80
C GLY A 282 33.63 17.65 -8.42
N ALA A 283 33.24 18.42 -7.40
CA ALA A 283 32.89 17.87 -6.09
C ALA A 283 31.65 16.95 -6.19
N TRP A 284 30.61 17.36 -6.92
CA TRP A 284 29.41 16.56 -7.16
C TRP A 284 29.68 15.31 -8.02
N ALA A 285 30.74 15.28 -8.82
CA ALA A 285 31.15 14.10 -9.59
C ALA A 285 31.87 13.05 -8.71
N THR A 286 32.48 13.47 -7.60
CA THR A 286 33.25 12.61 -6.68
C THR A 286 32.45 12.13 -5.45
N VAL A 287 31.13 12.35 -5.46
CA VAL A 287 30.23 12.03 -4.33
C VAL A 287 30.32 10.56 -3.94
N PRO A 288 30.63 10.27 -2.65
CA PRO A 288 30.54 8.93 -2.08
C PRO A 288 29.14 8.32 -2.26
N GLU A 289 29.07 7.02 -2.52
CA GLU A 289 27.79 6.37 -2.83
C GLU A 289 26.74 6.43 -1.69
N ASP A 290 27.17 6.66 -0.44
CA ASP A 290 26.31 6.64 0.74
C ASP A 290 26.15 8.06 1.35
N PRO A 291 24.91 8.61 1.42
CA PRO A 291 24.64 9.87 2.10
C PRO A 291 24.57 9.69 3.62
N LEU A 292 25.00 10.72 4.35
CA LEU A 292 25.01 10.73 5.82
C LEU A 292 23.64 11.12 6.40
N GLU A 293 22.94 12.02 5.73
CA GLU A 293 21.65 12.55 6.16
C GLU A 293 20.63 12.45 5.04
N TYR A 294 19.37 12.27 5.43
CA TYR A 294 18.24 12.24 4.53
C TYR A 294 17.26 13.34 4.92
N HIS A 295 16.89 14.18 3.96
CA HIS A 295 15.78 15.10 4.12
C HIS A 295 14.50 14.44 3.66
N PHE A 296 13.59 14.18 4.60
CA PHE A 296 12.27 13.64 4.31
C PHE A 296 11.28 14.78 4.13
N TYR A 297 10.72 14.90 2.92
CA TYR A 297 9.73 15.92 2.59
C TYR A 297 8.31 15.41 2.89
N PHE A 298 7.63 16.00 3.87
CA PHE A 298 6.29 15.55 4.31
C PHE A 298 5.15 16.35 3.70
N HIS A 299 5.45 17.49 3.08
CA HIS A 299 4.46 18.42 2.54
C HIS A 299 3.39 17.72 1.70
N VAL A 300 3.76 16.90 0.72
CA VAL A 300 2.81 16.24 -0.21
C VAL A 300 1.85 15.29 0.51
N LEU A 301 2.30 14.65 1.61
CA LEU A 301 1.45 13.79 2.45
C LEU A 301 0.50 14.59 3.36
N GLU A 302 0.87 15.82 3.70
CA GLU A 302 0.11 16.67 4.62
C GLU A 302 -0.77 17.71 3.93
N CYS A 303 -0.71 17.82 2.60
CA CYS A 303 -1.51 18.72 1.80
C CYS A 303 -3.00 18.33 1.72
N ASP A 304 -3.85 19.32 1.46
CA ASP A 304 -5.26 19.09 1.13
C ASP A 304 -5.45 18.57 -0.31
N ASP A 305 -6.71 18.39 -0.73
CA ASP A 305 -7.08 17.90 -2.06
C ASP A 305 -6.49 18.78 -3.19
N GLY A 306 -6.15 20.04 -2.90
CA GLY A 306 -5.56 20.98 -3.84
C GLY A 306 -4.08 21.23 -3.62
N GLY A 307 -3.36 20.36 -2.91
CA GLY A 307 -1.91 20.52 -2.69
C GLY A 307 -1.53 21.67 -1.77
N ARG A 308 -2.47 22.20 -0.99
CA ARG A 308 -2.23 23.36 -0.11
C ARG A 308 -1.68 22.89 1.24
N PRO A 309 -0.61 23.52 1.75
CA PRO A 309 -0.08 23.16 3.07
C PRO A 309 -0.93 23.75 4.21
N PRO A 310 -0.93 23.09 5.38
CA PRO A 310 -1.53 23.64 6.60
C PRO A 310 -0.91 24.96 7.09
N LYS A 311 0.41 25.14 6.92
CA LYS A 311 1.12 26.38 7.25
C LYS A 311 1.97 26.84 6.06
N ILE A 312 2.08 28.16 5.90
CA ILE A 312 2.91 28.82 4.89
C ILE A 312 3.96 29.66 5.63
N LYS A 313 5.14 29.82 5.04
CA LYS A 313 6.13 30.80 5.52
C LYS A 313 5.73 32.18 5.00
N ASP A 314 5.57 33.14 5.89
CA ASP A 314 5.31 34.52 5.52
C ASP A 314 6.55 35.13 4.87
N SER A 315 6.41 35.69 3.66
CA SER A 315 7.50 36.29 2.89
C SER A 315 8.15 37.47 3.61
N ALA A 316 7.41 38.18 4.47
CA ALA A 316 7.94 39.34 5.20
C ALA A 316 8.67 38.97 6.50
N THR A 317 8.20 37.94 7.22
CA THR A 317 8.71 37.61 8.56
C THR A 317 9.42 36.26 8.65
N ASN A 318 9.42 35.46 7.58
CA ASN A 318 9.88 34.06 7.55
C ASN A 318 9.24 33.15 8.62
N LYS A 319 8.19 33.62 9.32
CA LYS A 319 7.47 32.84 10.33
C LYS A 319 6.41 31.98 9.67
N SER A 320 6.16 30.82 10.27
CA SER A 320 5.11 29.91 9.79
C SER A 320 3.73 30.39 10.25
N ILE A 321 2.92 30.87 9.30
CA ILE A 321 1.54 31.33 9.51
C ILE A 321 0.57 30.23 9.06
N LYS A 322 -0.61 30.15 9.70
CA LYS A 322 -1.67 29.22 9.29
C LYS A 322 -2.21 29.62 7.92
N ASN A 323 -2.33 28.65 7.02
CA ASN A 323 -2.88 28.91 5.69
C ASN A 323 -4.40 29.15 5.76
N PRO A 324 -4.91 30.31 5.30
CA PRO A 324 -6.36 30.57 5.28
C PRO A 324 -7.11 29.74 4.23
N PHE A 325 -6.45 29.31 3.15
CA PHE A 325 -7.06 28.59 2.03
C PHE A 325 -7.01 27.07 2.16
N TYR A 326 -6.45 26.56 3.26
CA TYR A 326 -6.31 25.14 3.53
C TYR A 326 -7.65 24.50 3.88
N ASN A 327 -8.05 23.49 3.11
CA ASN A 327 -9.28 22.75 3.39
C ASN A 327 -9.07 21.77 4.56
N LYS A 328 -9.54 22.18 5.75
CA LYS A 328 -9.46 21.37 6.98
C LYS A 328 -10.29 20.09 6.95
N LYS A 329 -11.32 20.00 6.10
CA LYS A 329 -12.19 18.83 5.98
C LYS A 329 -11.65 17.78 5.02
N SER A 330 -10.57 18.07 4.30
CA SER A 330 -9.94 17.11 3.39
C SER A 330 -9.44 15.88 4.13
N PRO A 331 -9.67 14.66 3.61
CA PRO A 331 -9.06 13.47 4.18
C PRO A 331 -7.54 13.57 4.10
N SER A 332 -6.85 13.08 5.12
CA SER A 332 -5.39 13.02 5.13
C SER A 332 -4.91 11.97 4.11
N CYS A 333 -3.79 12.21 3.41
CA CYS A 333 -3.19 11.21 2.52
C CYS A 333 -2.88 9.91 3.28
N LEU A 334 -2.54 10.00 4.57
CA LEU A 334 -2.35 8.85 5.47
C LEU A 334 -3.63 8.01 5.63
N SER A 335 -4.80 8.65 5.68
CA SER A 335 -6.09 7.94 5.80
C SER A 335 -6.42 7.21 4.51
N ILE A 336 -6.12 7.83 3.36
CA ILE A 336 -6.30 7.19 2.05
C ILE A 336 -5.34 6.00 1.90
N ILE A 337 -4.07 6.17 2.28
CA ILE A 337 -3.07 5.08 2.27
C ILE A 337 -3.51 3.94 3.19
N ALA A 338 -3.97 4.24 4.39
CA ALA A 338 -4.43 3.23 5.36
C ALA A 338 -5.66 2.46 4.89
N ASN A 339 -6.56 3.11 4.15
CA ASN A 339 -7.73 2.46 3.54
C ASN A 339 -7.42 1.79 2.18
N SER A 340 -6.20 1.97 1.64
CA SER A 340 -5.80 1.40 0.36
C SER A 340 -5.12 0.04 0.55
N ASP A 341 -5.30 -0.86 -0.42
CA ASP A 341 -4.59 -2.16 -0.47
C ASP A 341 -3.13 -2.03 -0.94
N ASN A 342 -2.51 -0.85 -0.77
CA ASN A 342 -1.12 -0.61 -1.15
C ASN A 342 -0.18 -0.80 0.05
N ILE A 343 0.18 -2.05 0.29
CA ILE A 343 1.09 -2.48 1.36
C ILE A 343 2.47 -1.82 1.23
N ASP A 344 2.93 -1.58 0.00
CA ASP A 344 4.25 -1.02 -0.27
C ASP A 344 4.31 0.46 0.12
N ALA A 345 3.22 1.22 -0.11
CA ALA A 345 3.10 2.60 0.36
C ALA A 345 3.10 2.70 1.90
N VAL A 346 2.43 1.78 2.60
CA VAL A 346 2.43 1.70 4.08
C VAL A 346 3.83 1.39 4.63
N ARG A 347 4.60 0.55 3.92
CA ARG A 347 5.96 0.18 4.31
C ARG A 347 7.00 1.25 3.97
N HIS A 348 6.62 2.25 3.18
CA HIS A 348 7.54 3.26 2.69
C HIS A 348 8.16 4.07 3.86
N PRO A 349 9.50 4.32 3.84
CA PRO A 349 10.18 5.04 4.92
C PRO A 349 9.56 6.41 5.23
N VAL A 350 9.23 7.22 4.22
CA VAL A 350 8.64 8.56 4.40
C VAL A 350 7.34 8.52 5.21
N VAL A 351 6.44 7.57 4.88
CA VAL A 351 5.15 7.41 5.56
C VAL A 351 5.37 7.03 7.03
N ARG A 352 6.34 6.15 7.29
CA ARG A 352 6.69 5.71 8.64
C ARG A 352 7.28 6.81 9.50
N MET A 353 8.27 7.53 8.97
CA MET A 353 8.87 8.67 9.67
C MET A 353 7.81 9.70 10.02
N LEU A 354 6.86 9.97 9.11
CA LEU A 354 5.74 10.88 9.37
C LEU A 354 4.85 10.38 10.52
N ILE A 355 4.46 9.10 10.50
CA ILE A 355 3.64 8.49 11.56
C ILE A 355 4.36 8.54 12.90
N GLN A 356 5.68 8.29 12.91
CA GLN A 356 6.48 8.32 14.12
C GLN A 356 6.57 9.74 14.69
N SER A 357 6.89 10.72 13.85
CA SER A 357 6.96 12.14 14.22
C SER A 357 5.63 12.62 14.84
N LYS A 358 4.51 12.32 14.19
CA LYS A 358 3.18 12.68 14.70
C LYS A 358 2.78 11.94 15.98
N TRP A 359 3.14 10.66 16.08
CA TRP A 359 2.86 9.85 17.27
C TRP A 359 3.61 10.36 18.51
N GLN A 360 4.87 10.76 18.35
CA GLN A 360 5.65 11.36 19.44
C GLN A 360 5.17 12.77 19.77
N ALA A 361 4.73 13.55 18.77
CA ALA A 361 4.24 14.90 18.97
C ALA A 361 2.95 14.94 19.81
N TYR A 362 1.96 14.12 19.48
CA TYR A 362 0.66 14.15 20.17
C TYR A 362 -0.02 12.79 20.33
N GLY A 363 0.16 11.85 19.38
CA GLY A 363 -0.62 10.60 19.37
C GLY A 363 -0.49 9.79 20.65
N LYS A 364 0.74 9.58 21.13
CA LYS A 364 1.00 8.86 22.40
C LYS A 364 0.39 9.56 23.61
N ARG A 365 0.49 10.89 23.68
CA ARG A 365 -0.01 11.68 24.83
C ARG A 365 -1.54 11.65 24.88
N LEU A 366 -2.21 11.90 23.77
CA LEU A 366 -3.67 11.92 23.71
C LEU A 366 -4.27 10.55 24.00
N LEU A 367 -3.74 9.49 23.37
CA LEU A 367 -4.23 8.14 23.60
C LEU A 367 -3.96 7.68 25.04
N SER A 368 -2.81 8.06 25.61
CA SER A 368 -2.51 7.79 27.02
C SER A 368 -3.48 8.51 27.97
N ILE A 369 -3.84 9.77 27.70
CA ILE A 369 -4.83 10.50 28.50
C ILE A 369 -6.20 9.81 28.42
N GLN A 370 -6.64 9.44 27.22
CA GLN A 370 -7.91 8.72 27.03
C GLN A 370 -7.93 7.37 27.77
N ALA A 371 -6.83 6.61 27.72
CA ALA A 371 -6.74 5.35 28.44
C ALA A 371 -6.72 5.53 29.97
N ILE A 372 -6.07 6.58 30.49
CA ILE A 372 -6.08 6.87 31.92
C ILE A 372 -7.50 7.25 32.38
N ILE A 373 -8.20 8.10 31.61
CA ILE A 373 -9.61 8.46 31.89
C ILE A 373 -10.49 7.20 31.88
N TYR A 374 -10.28 6.31 30.91
CA TYR A 374 -11.03 5.05 30.82
C TYR A 374 -10.71 4.09 31.98
N MET A 375 -9.44 4.03 32.42
CA MET A 375 -9.05 3.27 33.61
C MET A 375 -9.73 3.81 34.88
N ILE A 376 -9.81 5.13 35.03
CA ILE A 376 -10.55 5.75 36.13
C ILE A 376 -12.03 5.37 36.05
N PHE A 377 -12.63 5.42 34.85
CA PHE A 377 -14.00 4.96 34.64
C PHE A 377 -14.20 3.49 35.06
N LEU A 378 -13.29 2.58 34.67
CA LEU A 378 -13.34 1.17 35.08
C LEU A 378 -13.19 0.97 36.59
N LEU A 379 -12.34 1.75 37.25
CA LEU A 379 -12.18 1.69 38.72
C LEU A 379 -13.45 2.15 39.43
N VAL A 380 -14.04 3.27 38.99
CA VAL A 380 -15.31 3.78 39.53
C VAL A 380 -16.45 2.79 39.28
N LEU A 381 -16.51 2.20 38.08
CA LEU A 381 -17.49 1.16 37.74
C LEU A 381 -17.32 -0.10 38.59
N SER A 382 -16.08 -0.56 38.78
CA SER A 382 -15.75 -1.72 39.62
C SER A 382 -16.20 -1.47 41.06
N PHE A 383 -15.87 -0.30 41.60
CA PHE A 383 -16.26 0.08 42.95
C PHE A 383 -17.79 0.14 43.09
N ALA A 384 -18.49 0.81 42.17
CA ALA A 384 -19.94 0.95 42.20
C ALA A 384 -20.69 -0.39 42.10
N LEU A 385 -20.25 -1.30 41.22
CA LEU A 385 -20.92 -2.59 41.02
C LEU A 385 -20.57 -3.61 42.11
N ILE A 386 -19.29 -3.74 42.49
CA ILE A 386 -18.86 -4.73 43.49
C ILE A 386 -19.41 -4.35 44.87
N HIS A 387 -19.24 -3.09 45.28
CA HIS A 387 -19.79 -2.62 46.57
C HIS A 387 -21.32 -2.56 46.55
N GLY A 388 -21.92 -2.34 45.37
CA GLY A 388 -23.36 -2.48 45.20
C GLY A 388 -23.85 -3.90 45.49
N SER A 389 -23.11 -4.92 45.06
CA SER A 389 -23.52 -6.32 45.20
C SER A 389 -23.48 -6.85 46.63
N THR A 390 -22.71 -6.20 47.53
CA THR A 390 -22.58 -6.64 48.93
C THR A 390 -23.74 -6.16 49.82
N ARG A 391 -24.62 -5.27 49.33
CA ARG A 391 -25.75 -4.73 50.09
C ARG A 391 -27.06 -5.40 49.69
N LYS A 392 -27.94 -5.64 50.68
CA LYS A 392 -29.26 -6.26 50.47
C LYS A 392 -30.25 -5.32 49.76
N ASN A 393 -30.19 -4.01 50.04
CA ASN A 393 -30.99 -2.99 49.37
C ASN A 393 -30.06 -2.03 48.60
N PRO A 394 -30.11 -2.01 47.26
CA PRO A 394 -29.20 -1.19 46.45
C PRO A 394 -29.42 0.33 46.58
N ASN A 395 -30.57 0.77 47.12
CA ASN A 395 -31.03 2.16 47.15
C ASN A 395 -30.91 2.85 48.52
N GLU A 396 -30.42 2.15 49.55
CA GLU A 396 -30.19 2.74 50.87
C GLU A 396 -28.77 3.32 50.96
N TYR A 397 -28.66 4.63 51.21
CA TYR A 397 -27.39 5.36 51.29
C TYR A 397 -27.17 5.94 52.70
N SER A 398 -27.01 5.08 53.70
CA SER A 398 -26.96 5.50 55.11
C SER A 398 -25.54 5.55 55.70
N GLU A 399 -24.61 4.70 55.25
CA GLU A 399 -23.23 4.69 55.74
C GLU A 399 -22.30 5.57 54.89
N GLY A 400 -21.15 6.00 55.46
CA GLY A 400 -20.16 6.81 54.74
C GLY A 400 -19.62 6.14 53.45
N ALA A 401 -19.52 4.81 53.45
CA ALA A 401 -19.17 4.05 52.24
C ALA A 401 -20.28 4.09 51.18
N ASP A 402 -21.54 4.12 51.60
CA ASP A 402 -22.69 4.20 50.69
C ASP A 402 -22.81 5.61 50.09
N MET A 403 -22.48 6.67 50.85
CA MET A 403 -22.39 8.03 50.31
C MET A 403 -21.28 8.14 49.24
N PHE A 404 -20.11 7.54 49.49
CA PHE A 404 -19.04 7.51 48.48
C PHE A 404 -19.46 6.71 47.24
N ARG A 405 -20.20 5.60 47.42
CA ARG A 405 -20.82 4.86 46.31
C ARG A 405 -21.79 5.73 45.50
N ALA A 406 -22.65 6.52 46.14
CA ALA A 406 -23.56 7.42 45.43
C ALA A 406 -22.80 8.44 44.55
N VAL A 407 -21.68 8.97 45.07
CA VAL A 407 -20.79 9.84 44.29
C VAL A 407 -20.15 9.09 43.11
N CYS A 408 -19.68 7.85 43.32
CA CYS A 408 -19.15 7.01 42.26
C CYS A 408 -20.21 6.69 41.18
N GLU A 409 -21.45 6.39 41.57
CA GLU A 409 -22.55 6.13 40.64
C GLU A 409 -22.90 7.38 39.82
N LEU A 410 -22.90 8.56 40.45
CA LEU A 410 -23.10 9.83 39.75
C LEU A 410 -21.98 10.12 38.74
N ILE A 411 -20.71 9.93 39.13
CA ILE A 411 -19.54 10.10 38.24
C ILE A 411 -19.60 9.09 37.08
N MET A 412 -19.96 7.84 37.36
CA MET A 412 -20.11 6.79 36.35
C MET A 412 -21.18 7.16 35.33
N LEU A 413 -22.34 7.65 35.79
CA LEU A 413 -23.43 8.09 34.92
C LEU A 413 -23.02 9.28 34.06
N LEU A 414 -22.32 10.28 34.63
CA LEU A 414 -21.81 11.42 33.87
C LEU A 414 -20.81 10.97 32.80
N MET A 415 -19.85 10.11 33.15
CA MET A 415 -18.89 9.53 32.20
C MET A 415 -19.57 8.69 31.11
N LEU A 416 -20.60 7.92 31.45
CA LEU A 416 -21.38 7.14 30.49
C LEU A 416 -22.06 8.05 29.45
N PHE A 417 -22.72 9.13 29.89
CA PHE A 417 -23.33 10.09 28.97
C PHE A 417 -22.29 10.79 28.10
N PHE A 418 -21.13 11.15 28.67
CA PHE A 418 -20.03 11.71 27.91
C PHE A 418 -19.55 10.75 26.81
N TYR A 419 -19.34 9.47 27.12
CA TYR A 419 -18.94 8.46 26.13
C TYR A 419 -20.01 8.23 25.06
N ILE A 420 -21.29 8.18 25.42
CA ILE A 420 -22.39 8.06 24.44
C ILE A 420 -22.36 9.26 23.48
N PHE A 421 -22.17 10.48 24.00
CA PHE A 421 -22.08 11.68 23.17
C PHE A 421 -20.85 11.64 22.24
N GLU A 422 -19.69 11.20 22.73
CA GLU A 422 -18.50 11.03 21.90
C GLU A 422 -18.72 10.01 20.78
N GLU A 423 -19.34 8.87 21.07
CA GLU A 423 -19.57 7.80 20.08
C GLU A 423 -20.64 8.20 19.03
N ILE A 424 -21.70 8.91 19.43
CA ILE A 424 -22.67 9.50 18.47
C ILE A 424 -21.98 10.50 17.55
N ASN A 425 -21.13 11.36 18.11
CA ASN A 425 -20.35 12.33 17.33
C ASN A 425 -19.34 11.64 16.40
N GLN A 426 -18.84 10.45 16.76
CA GLN A 426 -17.98 9.66 15.89
C GLN A 426 -18.78 9.00 14.75
N ILE A 427 -19.94 8.40 15.03
CA ILE A 427 -20.84 7.82 14.01
C ILE A 427 -21.22 8.88 12.96
N ALA A 428 -21.56 10.09 13.41
CA ALA A 428 -21.94 11.18 12.51
C ALA A 428 -20.81 11.57 11.52
N ARG A 429 -19.54 11.31 11.88
CA ARG A 429 -18.37 11.65 11.05
C ARG A 429 -17.94 10.52 10.13
N GLU A 430 -17.91 9.28 10.62
CA GLU A 430 -17.36 8.12 9.90
C GLU A 430 -18.41 7.31 9.14
N GLN A 431 -19.70 7.59 9.38
CA GLN A 431 -20.86 6.98 8.71
C GLN A 431 -20.73 5.44 8.61
N ASP A 432 -20.80 4.87 7.40
CA ASP A 432 -20.84 3.43 7.17
C ASP A 432 -19.52 2.70 7.47
N THR A 433 -18.40 3.43 7.53
CA THR A 433 -17.09 2.83 7.86
C THR A 433 -17.00 2.51 9.35
N TYR A 434 -17.72 3.24 10.18
CA TYR A 434 -17.68 3.09 11.64
C TYR A 434 -18.15 1.71 12.12
N MET A 435 -19.22 1.17 11.52
CA MET A 435 -19.82 -0.10 11.95
C MET A 435 -19.01 -1.34 11.53
N LYS A 436 -18.04 -1.18 10.61
CA LYS A 436 -17.15 -2.28 10.20
C LYS A 436 -16.10 -2.61 11.27
N ASP A 437 -15.78 -1.65 12.14
CA ASP A 437 -14.83 -1.82 13.23
C ASP A 437 -15.46 -2.61 14.38
N LYS A 438 -14.97 -3.83 14.62
CA LYS A 438 -15.49 -4.73 15.66
C LYS A 438 -15.44 -4.15 17.07
N TYR A 439 -14.44 -3.33 17.38
CA TYR A 439 -14.31 -2.69 18.69
C TYR A 439 -15.43 -1.69 18.93
N ASN A 440 -15.91 -0.99 17.90
CA ASN A 440 -17.00 -0.03 18.05
C ASN A 440 -18.31 -0.73 18.40
N VAL A 441 -18.57 -1.91 17.82
CA VAL A 441 -19.74 -2.74 18.18
C VAL A 441 -19.66 -3.20 19.63
N LEU A 442 -18.47 -3.63 20.08
CA LEU A 442 -18.24 -4.02 21.47
C LEU A 442 -18.43 -2.84 22.44
N ASP A 443 -18.01 -1.64 22.04
CA ASP A 443 -18.17 -0.41 22.81
C ASP A 443 -19.66 -0.05 23.00
N TRP A 444 -20.46 -0.11 21.94
CA TRP A 444 -21.91 0.11 22.03
C TRP A 444 -22.60 -0.93 22.90
N LEU A 445 -22.23 -2.20 22.75
CA LEU A 445 -22.76 -3.27 23.59
C LEU A 445 -22.43 -3.03 25.07
N GLY A 446 -21.19 -2.66 25.39
CA GLY A 446 -20.76 -2.36 26.75
C GLY A 446 -21.49 -1.15 27.36
N MET A 447 -21.70 -0.08 26.60
CA MET A 447 -22.42 1.12 27.06
C MET A 447 -23.93 0.85 27.23
N LEU A 448 -24.55 0.13 26.30
CA LEU A 448 -25.97 -0.22 26.36
C LEU A 448 -26.26 -1.10 27.58
N LEU A 449 -25.40 -2.08 27.87
CA LEU A 449 -25.56 -2.95 29.04
C LEU A 449 -25.49 -2.15 30.35
N ILE A 450 -24.59 -1.18 30.47
CA ILE A 450 -24.55 -0.29 31.65
C ILE A 450 -25.81 0.58 31.71
N LEU A 451 -26.25 1.12 30.57
CA LEU A 451 -27.45 1.95 30.50
C LEU A 451 -28.71 1.19 30.97
N VAL A 452 -28.82 -0.10 30.62
CA VAL A 452 -29.94 -0.98 31.01
C VAL A 452 -29.95 -1.28 32.52
N ILE A 453 -28.80 -1.21 33.22
CA ILE A 453 -28.76 -1.42 34.68
C ILE A 453 -29.57 -0.33 35.41
N ILE A 454 -29.58 0.90 34.91
CA ILE A 454 -30.25 2.04 35.56
C ILE A 454 -31.78 1.83 35.71
N PRO A 455 -32.55 1.54 34.64
CA PRO A 455 -33.98 1.27 34.77
C PRO A 455 -34.26 -0.03 35.53
N LEU A 456 -33.42 -1.06 35.39
CA LEU A 456 -33.58 -2.31 36.14
C LEU A 456 -33.42 -2.09 37.66
N ARG A 457 -32.53 -1.18 38.06
CA ARG A 457 -32.36 -0.77 39.45
C ARG A 457 -33.55 0.04 39.97
N ALA A 458 -34.17 0.86 39.13
CA ALA A 458 -35.39 1.59 39.51
C ALA A 458 -36.59 0.64 39.73
N ILE A 459 -36.64 -0.48 39.01
CA ILE A 459 -37.70 -1.50 39.11
C ILE A 459 -37.38 -2.54 40.21
N ASN A 460 -36.19 -2.51 40.81
CA ASN A 460 -35.68 -3.49 41.79
C ASN A 460 -35.76 -4.95 41.30
N HIS A 461 -35.46 -5.22 40.03
CA HIS A 461 -35.49 -6.58 39.49
C HIS A 461 -34.15 -7.32 39.72
N ASP A 462 -34.20 -8.59 40.15
CA ASP A 462 -33.01 -9.38 40.50
C ASP A 462 -32.03 -9.59 39.33
N SER A 463 -32.54 -9.61 38.10
CA SER A 463 -31.71 -9.74 36.89
C SER A 463 -30.72 -8.59 36.66
N GLN A 464 -30.80 -7.50 37.44
CA GLN A 464 -29.82 -6.41 37.39
C GLN A 464 -28.38 -6.92 37.55
N TRP A 465 -28.15 -7.90 38.44
CA TRP A 465 -26.81 -8.40 38.74
C TRP A 465 -26.24 -9.28 37.63
N SER A 466 -27.11 -10.04 36.95
CA SER A 466 -26.72 -10.84 35.78
C SER A 466 -26.35 -9.95 34.59
N VAL A 467 -27.12 -8.88 34.34
CA VAL A 467 -26.81 -7.90 33.29
C VAL A 467 -25.55 -7.12 33.66
N ALA A 468 -25.39 -6.77 34.94
CA ALA A 468 -24.22 -6.05 35.44
C ALA A 468 -22.93 -6.86 35.31
N SER A 469 -22.94 -8.17 35.56
CA SER A 469 -21.74 -9.00 35.43
C SER A 469 -21.26 -9.10 33.99
N ILE A 470 -22.18 -9.28 33.03
CA ILE A 470 -21.87 -9.30 31.60
C ILE A 470 -21.41 -7.91 31.12
N GLY A 471 -22.13 -6.85 31.53
CA GLY A 471 -21.77 -5.48 31.22
C GLY A 471 -20.39 -5.09 31.75
N TYR A 472 -20.07 -5.49 32.98
CA TYR A 472 -18.76 -5.28 33.59
C TYR A 472 -17.65 -5.97 32.79
N LEU A 473 -17.83 -7.26 32.48
CA LEU A 473 -16.85 -8.04 31.73
C LEU A 473 -16.55 -7.43 30.34
N ILE A 474 -17.60 -7.03 29.61
CA ILE A 474 -17.45 -6.42 28.28
C ILE A 474 -16.72 -5.07 28.37
N ASN A 475 -17.01 -4.25 29.39
CA ASN A 475 -16.28 -3.01 29.62
C ASN A 475 -14.81 -3.27 30.03
N CYS A 476 -14.52 -4.32 30.79
CA CYS A 476 -13.12 -4.71 31.04
C CYS A 476 -12.41 -5.08 29.74
N PHE A 477 -13.04 -5.83 28.82
CA PHE A 477 -12.43 -6.15 27.52
C PHE A 477 -12.27 -4.93 26.59
N ARG A 478 -13.08 -3.89 26.75
CA ARG A 478 -12.92 -2.63 25.99
C ARG A 478 -11.56 -1.96 26.25
N ILE A 479 -10.88 -2.24 27.37
CA ILE A 479 -9.52 -1.73 27.60
C ILE A 479 -8.54 -2.13 26.49
N PHE A 480 -8.75 -3.28 25.84
CA PHE A 480 -7.90 -3.75 24.74
C PHE A 480 -7.97 -2.83 23.51
N LYS A 481 -8.98 -1.95 23.38
CA LYS A 481 -9.01 -0.88 22.36
C LYS A 481 -7.77 0.03 22.48
N PHE A 482 -7.28 0.25 23.70
CA PHE A 482 -6.11 1.07 23.97
C PHE A 482 -4.77 0.32 23.87
N SER A 483 -4.77 -0.95 23.45
CA SER A 483 -3.52 -1.71 23.31
C SER A 483 -2.51 -1.07 22.35
N CYS A 484 -2.99 -0.24 21.42
CA CYS A 484 -2.16 0.48 20.45
C CYS A 484 -1.26 1.57 21.06
N ILE A 485 -1.36 1.86 22.37
CA ILE A 485 -0.44 2.80 23.06
C ILE A 485 1.01 2.31 22.99
N THR A 486 1.21 1.01 23.20
CA THR A 486 2.53 0.38 23.23
C THR A 486 2.60 -0.64 22.11
N LYS A 487 3.67 -0.60 21.32
CA LYS A 487 3.90 -1.50 20.18
C LYS A 487 3.83 -2.98 20.57
N THR A 488 4.40 -3.35 21.71
CA THR A 488 4.39 -4.72 22.21
C THR A 488 2.95 -5.19 22.48
N THR A 489 2.20 -4.47 23.32
CA THR A 489 0.82 -4.80 23.68
C THR A 489 -0.10 -4.82 22.45
N GLY A 490 0.02 -3.84 21.55
CA GLY A 490 -0.81 -3.77 20.34
C GLY A 490 -0.58 -4.95 19.40
N LEU A 491 0.69 -5.35 19.21
CA LEU A 491 1.03 -6.52 18.42
C LEU A 491 0.46 -7.80 19.03
N TYR A 492 0.59 -7.98 20.35
CA TYR A 492 0.04 -9.14 21.06
C TYR A 492 -1.49 -9.23 20.97
N THR A 493 -2.21 -8.12 21.16
CA THR A 493 -3.67 -8.11 21.04
C THR A 493 -4.12 -8.49 19.63
N LYS A 494 -3.42 -8.00 18.59
CA LYS A 494 -3.77 -8.28 17.19
C LYS A 494 -3.45 -9.72 16.79
N THR A 495 -2.31 -10.27 17.22
CA THR A 495 -2.00 -11.69 17.00
C THR A 495 -3.02 -12.58 17.69
N LEU A 496 -3.34 -12.30 18.95
CA LEU A 496 -4.34 -13.04 19.71
C LEU A 496 -5.73 -13.00 19.05
N ALA A 497 -6.19 -11.82 18.65
CA ALA A 497 -7.50 -11.67 18.01
C ALA A 497 -7.60 -12.42 16.68
N ARG A 498 -6.53 -12.45 15.89
CA ARG A 498 -6.46 -13.23 14.64
C ARG A 498 -6.50 -14.72 14.90
N ILE A 499 -5.70 -15.19 15.86
CA ILE A 499 -5.64 -16.61 16.25
C ILE A 499 -7.01 -17.10 16.72
N ILE A 500 -7.68 -16.32 17.59
CA ILE A 500 -9.04 -16.63 18.06
C ILE A 500 -10.02 -16.68 16.89
N LYS A 501 -9.97 -15.71 15.96
CA LYS A 501 -10.92 -15.65 14.85
C LYS A 501 -10.73 -16.80 13.86
N ASN A 502 -9.49 -17.11 13.47
CA ASN A 502 -9.22 -18.01 12.36
C ASN A 502 -9.09 -19.48 12.78
N ASP A 503 -8.35 -19.75 13.85
CA ASP A 503 -7.99 -21.13 14.21
C ASP A 503 -8.94 -21.68 15.26
N LEU A 504 -9.19 -20.90 16.31
CA LEU A 504 -10.05 -21.34 17.40
C LEU A 504 -11.51 -21.54 16.94
N SER A 505 -12.01 -20.70 16.03
CA SER A 505 -13.36 -20.88 15.46
C SER A 505 -13.48 -22.16 14.62
N ARG A 506 -12.48 -22.47 13.78
CA ARG A 506 -12.44 -23.69 12.97
C ARG A 506 -12.31 -24.94 13.85
N PHE A 507 -11.47 -24.86 14.88
CA PHE A 507 -11.33 -25.90 15.88
C PHE A 507 -12.65 -26.16 16.60
N PHE A 508 -13.35 -25.11 17.05
CA PHE A 508 -14.62 -25.25 17.74
C PHE A 508 -15.71 -25.90 16.89
N VAL A 509 -15.72 -25.69 15.57
CA VAL A 509 -16.67 -26.37 14.67
C VAL A 509 -16.41 -27.89 14.64
N THR A 510 -15.16 -28.31 14.44
CA THR A 510 -14.78 -29.73 14.45
C THR A 510 -15.00 -30.35 15.84
N PHE A 511 -14.60 -29.63 16.89
CA PHE A 511 -14.80 -30.04 18.26
C PHE A 511 -16.29 -30.21 18.57
N ALA A 512 -17.16 -29.27 18.19
CA ALA A 512 -18.59 -29.36 18.46
C ALA A 512 -19.23 -30.63 17.87
N VAL A 513 -18.85 -31.02 16.65
CA VAL A 513 -19.36 -32.26 16.02
C VAL A 513 -18.96 -33.49 16.83
N ILE A 514 -17.69 -33.59 17.21
CA ILE A 514 -17.16 -34.70 18.02
C ILE A 514 -17.82 -34.67 19.41
N PHE A 515 -17.81 -33.51 20.05
CA PHE A 515 -18.35 -33.26 21.38
C PHE A 515 -19.82 -33.67 21.51
N PHE A 516 -20.71 -33.17 20.64
CA PHE A 516 -22.12 -33.53 20.71
C PHE A 516 -22.37 -35.01 20.39
N SER A 517 -21.60 -35.60 19.47
CA SER A 517 -21.70 -37.03 19.16
C SER A 517 -21.33 -37.90 20.36
N PHE A 518 -20.23 -37.57 21.04
CA PHE A 518 -19.78 -38.31 22.22
C PHE A 518 -20.64 -38.06 23.45
N CYS A 519 -21.05 -36.83 23.74
CA CYS A 519 -21.97 -36.52 24.83
C CYS A 519 -23.35 -37.19 24.63
N GLY A 520 -23.85 -37.22 23.39
CA GLY A 520 -25.09 -37.93 23.05
C GLY A 520 -24.97 -39.44 23.23
N ALA A 521 -23.87 -40.05 22.75
CA ALA A 521 -23.60 -41.48 22.91
C ALA A 521 -23.42 -41.87 24.39
N LEU A 522 -22.67 -41.07 25.16
CA LEU A 522 -22.49 -41.26 26.59
C LEU A 522 -23.83 -41.16 27.33
N PHE A 523 -24.64 -40.13 27.07
CA PHE A 523 -25.96 -39.99 27.70
C PHE A 523 -26.88 -41.20 27.42
N LEU A 524 -26.88 -41.70 26.18
CA LEU A 524 -27.68 -42.86 25.81
C LEU A 524 -27.18 -44.14 26.50
N SER A 525 -25.86 -44.34 26.58
CA SER A 525 -25.24 -45.46 27.29
C SER A 525 -25.53 -45.44 28.81
N LEU A 526 -25.53 -44.24 29.41
CA LEU A 526 -25.89 -44.06 30.82
C LEU A 526 -27.38 -44.34 31.06
N ARG A 527 -28.26 -43.91 30.14
CA ARG A 527 -29.70 -44.25 30.20
C ARG A 527 -29.95 -45.76 30.12
N ALA A 528 -29.22 -46.47 29.26
CA ALA A 528 -29.33 -47.93 29.15
C ALA A 528 -29.00 -48.66 30.46
N THR A 529 -28.17 -48.06 31.32
CA THR A 529 -27.68 -48.64 32.58
C THR A 529 -28.52 -48.19 33.80
N ARG A 530 -29.58 -47.39 33.61
CA ARG A 530 -30.39 -46.76 34.68
C ARG A 530 -29.60 -45.87 35.66
N SER A 531 -28.36 -45.47 35.34
CA SER A 531 -27.53 -44.58 36.15
C SER A 531 -27.78 -43.08 35.88
N GLN A 532 -28.95 -42.74 35.33
CA GLN A 532 -29.33 -41.34 35.02
C GLN A 532 -29.30 -40.41 36.23
N THR A 533 -29.48 -40.95 37.44
CA THR A 533 -29.46 -40.20 38.71
C THR A 533 -28.07 -39.79 39.17
N LEU A 534 -26.99 -40.42 38.65
CA LEU A 534 -25.60 -40.13 39.06
C LEU A 534 -25.02 -38.87 38.40
N LEU A 535 -25.53 -38.46 37.25
CA LEU A 535 -25.03 -37.30 36.49
C LEU A 535 -26.10 -36.23 36.25
N GLY A 536 -27.22 -36.22 36.97
CA GLY A 536 -28.16 -35.09 37.03
C GLY A 536 -28.68 -34.51 35.70
N GLY A 537 -28.76 -35.32 34.63
CA GLY A 537 -29.35 -34.94 33.33
C GLY A 537 -28.35 -34.72 32.19
N PHE A 538 -28.85 -34.37 31.00
CA PHE A 538 -28.01 -34.16 29.81
C PHE A 538 -27.09 -32.92 29.96
N GLU A 539 -27.54 -31.89 30.65
CA GLU A 539 -26.77 -30.65 30.88
C GLU A 539 -25.49 -30.90 31.67
N GLN A 540 -25.57 -31.73 32.71
CA GLN A 540 -24.41 -32.10 33.51
C GLN A 540 -23.43 -33.01 32.74
N VAL A 541 -23.93 -33.88 31.85
CA VAL A 541 -23.08 -34.63 30.91
C VAL A 541 -22.36 -33.68 29.94
N LEU A 542 -23.05 -32.65 29.46
CA LEU A 542 -22.47 -31.63 28.59
C LEU A 542 -21.40 -30.80 29.32
N LEU A 543 -21.68 -30.35 30.54
CA LEU A 543 -20.73 -29.66 31.41
C LEU A 543 -19.53 -30.54 31.74
N GLY A 544 -19.76 -31.81 32.07
CA GLY A 544 -18.70 -32.79 32.30
C GLY A 544 -17.83 -33.00 31.05
N GLY A 545 -18.44 -33.09 29.86
CA GLY A 545 -17.71 -33.18 28.61
C GLY A 545 -16.85 -31.94 28.30
N MET A 546 -17.34 -30.73 28.60
CA MET A 546 -16.57 -29.48 28.47
C MET A 546 -15.46 -29.37 29.53
N ARG A 547 -15.69 -29.91 30.73
CA ARG A 547 -14.70 -29.98 31.80
C ARG A 547 -13.47 -30.82 31.40
N VAL A 548 -13.67 -31.89 30.62
CA VAL A 548 -12.54 -32.68 30.08
C VAL A 548 -11.61 -31.82 29.22
N LEU A 549 -12.15 -30.93 28.38
CA LEU A 549 -11.35 -30.04 27.55
C LEU A 549 -10.61 -28.98 28.39
N THR A 550 -11.28 -28.41 29.39
CA THR A 550 -10.77 -27.25 30.15
C THR A 550 -9.85 -27.66 31.32
N GLU A 551 -10.26 -28.64 32.11
CA GLU A 551 -9.59 -29.03 33.35
C GLU A 551 -8.69 -30.27 33.17
N SER A 552 -8.74 -30.94 32.01
CA SER A 552 -8.09 -32.26 31.78
C SER A 552 -8.46 -33.31 32.83
N GLN A 553 -9.58 -33.10 33.53
CA GLN A 553 -10.05 -33.95 34.60
C GLN A 553 -11.09 -34.96 34.10
N PRO A 554 -11.20 -36.11 34.79
CA PRO A 554 -12.17 -37.12 34.44
C PRO A 554 -13.64 -36.65 34.62
N ILE A 555 -14.56 -37.13 33.77
CA ILE A 555 -15.99 -36.77 33.83
C ILE A 555 -16.65 -37.25 35.15
N ALA A 556 -16.11 -38.31 35.75
CA ALA A 556 -16.55 -38.84 37.04
C ALA A 556 -15.35 -39.31 37.86
N GLU A 557 -15.39 -39.09 39.17
CA GLU A 557 -14.33 -39.49 40.11
C GLU A 557 -14.33 -41.01 40.38
N GLU A 558 -15.49 -41.66 40.29
CA GLU A 558 -15.65 -43.09 40.53
C GLU A 558 -16.16 -43.83 39.30
N TYR A 559 -15.27 -44.58 38.64
CA TYR A 559 -15.60 -45.39 37.47
C TYR A 559 -16.35 -46.71 37.77
N LYS A 560 -16.53 -47.01 39.06
CA LYS A 560 -16.99 -48.33 39.54
C LYS A 560 -18.47 -48.62 39.23
N ASP A 561 -19.28 -47.57 39.09
CA ASP A 561 -20.73 -47.70 38.87
C ASP A 561 -21.12 -47.64 37.38
N PHE A 562 -20.13 -47.53 36.48
CA PHE A 562 -20.38 -47.42 35.04
C PHE A 562 -20.26 -48.76 34.32
N ASN A 563 -21.12 -48.96 33.32
CA ASN A 563 -21.03 -50.09 32.40
C ASN A 563 -19.74 -50.01 31.56
N TRP A 564 -19.22 -51.17 31.15
CA TRP A 564 -17.99 -51.29 30.36
C TRP A 564 -18.03 -50.42 29.09
N LEU A 565 -19.20 -50.34 28.43
CA LEU A 565 -19.39 -49.52 27.23
C LEU A 565 -19.21 -48.02 27.51
N SER A 566 -19.75 -47.53 28.62
CA SER A 566 -19.60 -46.13 29.05
C SER A 566 -18.15 -45.81 29.40
N ILE A 567 -17.44 -46.74 30.04
CA ILE A 567 -16.01 -46.61 30.35
C ILE A 567 -15.19 -46.54 29.07
N VAL A 568 -15.47 -47.39 28.08
CA VAL A 568 -14.78 -47.38 26.78
C VAL A 568 -15.06 -46.09 26.02
N LEU A 569 -16.33 -45.65 25.93
CA LEU A 569 -16.68 -44.39 25.26
C LEU A 569 -16.00 -43.18 25.90
N LEU A 570 -15.92 -43.16 27.23
CA LEU A 570 -15.26 -42.09 27.97
C LEU A 570 -13.74 -42.10 27.77
N LEU A 571 -13.11 -43.27 27.74
CA LEU A 571 -11.67 -43.41 27.46
C LEU A 571 -11.35 -42.97 26.03
N VAL A 572 -12.15 -43.39 25.05
CA VAL A 572 -12.00 -42.97 23.64
C VAL A 572 -12.20 -41.46 23.50
N TYR A 573 -13.20 -40.89 24.18
CA TYR A 573 -13.44 -39.45 24.19
C TYR A 573 -12.24 -38.68 24.78
N MET A 574 -11.73 -39.09 25.95
CA MET A 574 -10.56 -38.45 26.56
C MET A 574 -9.30 -38.57 25.69
N GLY A 575 -9.04 -39.76 25.14
CA GLY A 575 -7.90 -39.95 24.22
C GLY A 575 -8.02 -39.06 22.98
N THR A 576 -9.21 -38.96 22.41
CA THR A 576 -9.46 -38.11 21.23
C THR A 576 -9.30 -36.64 21.56
N VAL A 577 -9.87 -36.15 22.66
CA VAL A 577 -9.83 -34.72 23.02
C VAL A 577 -8.46 -34.29 23.51
N ILE A 578 -7.86 -35.04 24.45
CA ILE A 578 -6.60 -34.64 25.11
C ILE A 578 -5.39 -34.96 24.22
N VAL A 579 -5.32 -36.17 23.64
CA VAL A 579 -4.10 -36.60 22.92
C VAL A 579 -4.13 -36.14 21.46
N VAL A 580 -5.28 -36.19 20.79
CA VAL A 580 -5.35 -35.87 19.36
C VAL A 580 -5.70 -34.40 19.16
N LEU A 581 -6.86 -33.95 19.63
CA LEU A 581 -7.37 -32.61 19.33
C LEU A 581 -6.52 -31.50 19.97
N LEU A 582 -6.11 -31.63 21.23
CA LEU A 582 -5.32 -30.60 21.90
C LEU A 582 -3.91 -30.46 21.28
N ASN A 583 -3.26 -31.57 20.94
CA ASN A 583 -1.94 -31.54 20.30
C ASN A 583 -2.00 -30.94 18.89
N ILE A 584 -3.05 -31.26 18.12
CA ILE A 584 -3.28 -30.62 16.82
C ILE A 584 -3.55 -29.12 16.99
N LEU A 585 -4.34 -28.73 17.99
CA LEU A 585 -4.61 -27.31 18.28
C LEU A 585 -3.31 -26.57 18.63
N ILE A 586 -2.48 -27.11 19.52
CA ILE A 586 -1.19 -26.50 19.89
C ILE A 586 -0.28 -26.36 18.67
N ALA A 587 -0.19 -27.40 17.83
CA ALA A 587 0.61 -27.36 16.61
C ALA A 587 0.11 -26.27 15.64
N GLN A 588 -1.21 -26.17 15.44
CA GLN A 588 -1.81 -25.13 14.60
C GLN A 588 -1.53 -23.74 15.18
N LEU A 589 -1.79 -23.52 16.47
CA LEU A 589 -1.54 -22.26 17.17
C LEU A 589 -0.09 -21.79 17.04
N SER A 590 0.89 -22.71 17.10
CA SER A 590 2.31 -22.39 16.94
C SER A 590 2.62 -21.87 15.53
N THR A 591 2.15 -22.58 14.50
CA THR A 591 2.38 -22.17 13.10
C THR A 591 1.65 -20.88 12.74
N THR A 592 0.42 -20.72 13.22
CA THR A 592 -0.39 -19.54 12.94
C THR A 592 0.08 -18.35 13.74
N TYR A 593 0.64 -18.53 14.94
CA TYR A 593 1.27 -17.45 15.69
C TYR A 593 2.43 -16.81 14.92
N ALA A 594 3.32 -17.62 14.32
CA ALA A 594 4.43 -17.09 13.52
C ALA A 594 3.95 -16.31 12.28
N GLN A 595 2.91 -16.79 11.60
CA GLN A 595 2.32 -16.08 10.46
C GLN A 595 1.56 -14.82 10.89
N ALA A 596 0.75 -14.93 11.95
CA ALA A 596 -0.07 -13.85 12.47
C ALA A 596 0.79 -12.68 12.96
N LYS A 597 1.96 -12.93 13.54
CA LYS A 597 2.89 -11.89 14.00
C LYS A 597 3.37 -10.99 12.88
N ASN A 598 3.76 -11.57 11.74
CA ASN A 598 4.22 -10.82 10.57
C ASN A 598 3.12 -9.92 9.99
N VAL A 599 1.90 -10.45 9.87
CA VAL A 599 0.77 -9.69 9.31
C VAL A 599 0.23 -8.66 10.31
N ALA A 600 0.20 -8.99 11.60
CA ALA A 600 -0.25 -8.09 12.66
C ALA A 600 0.61 -6.82 12.75
N LYS A 601 1.89 -6.89 12.35
CA LYS A 601 2.77 -5.72 12.29
C LYS A 601 2.30 -4.71 11.25
N LEU A 602 1.92 -5.18 10.07
CA LEU A 602 1.36 -4.33 9.01
C LEU A 602 0.02 -3.73 9.44
N GLU A 603 -0.87 -4.57 9.99
CA GLU A 603 -2.18 -4.13 10.49
C GLU A 603 -2.03 -3.11 11.62
N TYR A 604 -1.07 -3.31 12.53
CA TYR A 604 -0.78 -2.36 13.60
C TYR A 604 -0.36 -0.97 13.06
N ASP A 605 0.47 -0.93 12.02
CA ASP A 605 0.86 0.34 11.39
C ASP A 605 -0.34 1.03 10.73
N VAL A 606 -1.19 0.27 10.04
CA VAL A 606 -2.44 0.76 9.44
C VAL A 606 -3.40 1.29 10.52
N ASP A 607 -3.62 0.54 11.59
CA ASP A 607 -4.47 0.96 12.71
C ASP A 607 -3.94 2.23 13.37
N ARG A 608 -2.61 2.36 13.50
CA ARG A 608 -1.98 3.56 14.05
C ARG A 608 -2.17 4.76 13.12
N MET A 609 -2.14 4.58 11.80
CA MET A 609 -2.49 5.63 10.83
C MET A 609 -3.95 6.04 10.94
N LEU A 610 -4.87 5.07 11.00
CA LEU A 610 -6.30 5.34 11.15
C LEU A 610 -6.60 6.08 12.45
N LEU A 611 -6.01 5.64 13.56
CA LEU A 611 -6.18 6.30 14.86
C LEU A 611 -5.60 7.71 14.86
N LEU A 612 -4.44 7.91 14.23
CA LEU A 612 -3.81 9.22 14.12
C LEU A 612 -4.66 10.19 13.29
N THR A 613 -5.17 9.74 12.15
CA THR A 613 -6.02 10.54 11.27
C THR A 613 -7.38 10.84 11.92
N ARG A 614 -7.94 9.91 12.70
CA ARG A 614 -9.09 10.17 13.58
C ARG A 614 -8.80 11.29 14.58
N MET A 615 -7.62 11.24 15.22
CA MET A 615 -7.20 12.29 16.17
C MET A 615 -7.00 13.65 15.49
N GLU A 616 -6.50 13.69 14.25
CA GLU A 616 -6.35 14.94 13.47
C GLU A 616 -7.67 15.65 13.25
N ASN A 617 -8.75 14.88 13.06
CA ASN A 617 -10.09 15.36 12.75
C ASN A 617 -10.91 15.76 13.99
N TYR A 618 -10.31 15.84 15.19
CA TYR A 618 -11.00 16.41 16.35
C TYR A 618 -11.26 17.93 16.15
N PRO A 619 -12.52 18.37 16.22
CA PRO A 619 -12.93 19.72 15.80
C PRO A 619 -12.24 20.85 16.57
N PHE A 620 -11.93 20.60 17.85
CA PHE A 620 -11.38 21.61 18.74
C PHE A 620 -9.84 21.68 18.72
N LEU A 621 -9.15 20.60 18.32
CA LEU A 621 -7.71 20.46 18.54
C LEU A 621 -6.83 20.69 17.31
N ASN A 622 -7.39 20.68 16.08
CA ASN A 622 -6.71 21.02 14.81
C ASN A 622 -5.22 20.60 14.76
N LEU A 623 -4.94 19.34 15.15
CA LEU A 623 -3.58 18.88 15.44
C LEU A 623 -2.71 18.86 14.19
N ARG A 624 -3.31 18.57 13.03
CA ARG A 624 -2.66 18.60 11.71
C ARG A 624 -2.05 19.96 11.41
N VAL A 625 -2.75 21.05 11.68
CA VAL A 625 -2.21 22.42 11.49
C VAL A 625 -1.18 22.73 12.57
N ARG A 626 -1.44 22.39 13.84
CA ARG A 626 -0.58 22.77 14.96
C ARG A 626 0.82 22.16 14.86
N HIS A 627 0.90 20.86 14.54
CA HIS A 627 2.14 20.08 14.49
C HIS A 627 2.68 19.87 13.07
N TYR A 628 2.18 20.62 12.08
CA TYR A 628 2.70 20.57 10.71
C TYR A 628 4.20 20.89 10.66
N LYS A 629 4.93 20.06 9.90
CA LYS A 629 6.33 20.27 9.53
C LYS A 629 6.50 20.07 8.03
N LEU A 630 7.31 20.91 7.38
CA LEU A 630 7.57 20.80 5.94
C LEU A 630 8.35 19.52 5.61
N GLY A 631 9.33 19.19 6.45
CA GLY A 631 10.15 17.99 6.40
C GLY A 631 10.98 17.87 7.67
N ASP A 632 11.62 16.72 7.87
CA ASP A 632 12.56 16.48 8.96
C ASP A 632 13.88 15.93 8.40
N TRP A 633 15.00 16.38 8.97
CA TRP A 633 16.32 15.83 8.73
C TRP A 633 16.50 14.60 9.61
N ILE A 634 16.80 13.46 8.99
CA ILE A 634 16.88 12.19 9.69
C ILE A 634 18.25 11.57 9.41
N SER A 635 19.00 11.30 10.48
CA SER A 635 20.29 10.65 10.38
C SER A 635 20.13 9.18 10.02
N GLU A 636 21.11 8.61 9.31
CA GLU A 636 21.11 7.18 8.95
C GLU A 636 20.89 6.28 10.17
N LEU A 637 21.53 6.57 11.31
CA LEU A 637 21.40 5.77 12.53
C LEU A 637 19.97 5.77 13.07
N SER A 638 19.29 6.92 13.05
CA SER A 638 17.91 7.04 13.53
C SER A 638 16.91 6.34 12.59
N LEU A 639 17.10 6.53 11.28
CA LEU A 639 16.35 5.82 10.24
C LEU A 639 16.54 4.31 10.36
N ALA A 640 17.79 3.88 10.58
CA ALA A 640 18.13 2.48 10.75
C ALA A 640 17.55 1.89 12.02
N LYS A 641 17.65 2.58 13.14
CA LYS A 641 17.01 2.13 14.38
C LYS A 641 15.52 1.83 14.15
N GLU A 642 14.81 2.69 13.44
CA GLU A 642 13.38 2.52 13.19
C GLU A 642 13.07 1.42 12.16
N LEU A 643 13.80 1.38 11.03
CA LEU A 643 13.60 0.36 10.01
C LEU A 643 14.07 -1.04 10.48
N LEU A 644 15.05 -1.11 11.39
CA LEU A 644 15.57 -2.36 11.95
C LEU A 644 14.72 -2.89 13.11
N GLU A 645 14.15 -2.02 13.93
CA GLU A 645 13.06 -2.38 14.85
C GLU A 645 11.83 -2.91 14.08
N PHE A 646 11.80 -2.71 12.75
CA PHE A 646 10.82 -3.31 11.84
C PHE A 646 11.27 -4.67 11.25
N THR A 647 12.56 -4.93 11.04
CA THR A 647 13.06 -6.19 10.44
C THR A 647 13.54 -7.26 11.44
N GLU A 648 13.42 -7.00 12.75
CA GLU A 648 13.88 -7.81 13.90
C GLU A 648 13.59 -9.34 13.91
N GLU A 649 12.92 -9.90 12.91
CA GLU A 649 12.62 -11.34 12.85
C GLU A 649 13.38 -12.13 11.80
N ARG A 650 14.10 -11.49 10.85
CA ARG A 650 14.87 -12.34 9.92
C ARG A 650 16.02 -13.04 10.63
N HIS A 651 16.75 -12.37 11.53
CA HIS A 651 17.78 -13.02 12.35
C HIS A 651 18.02 -12.27 13.67
N ALA A 652 17.65 -12.85 14.81
CA ALA A 652 18.02 -12.34 16.13
C ALA A 652 19.56 -12.32 16.34
N LEU A 653 20.31 -13.03 15.50
CA LEU A 653 21.76 -13.20 15.52
C LEU A 653 22.53 -12.32 14.52
N GLU A 654 21.85 -11.52 13.68
CA GLU A 654 22.54 -10.59 12.77
C GLU A 654 23.13 -9.41 13.54
N THR A 655 24.42 -9.14 13.31
CA THR A 655 25.14 -7.99 13.84
C THR A 655 24.50 -6.69 13.35
N ILE A 656 24.50 -5.64 14.18
CA ILE A 656 23.96 -4.30 13.83
C ILE A 656 24.51 -3.79 12.48
N GLU A 657 25.74 -4.15 12.15
CA GLU A 657 26.39 -3.81 10.87
C GLU A 657 25.71 -4.44 9.64
N GLN A 658 25.35 -5.73 9.68
CA GLN A 658 24.68 -6.42 8.56
C GLN A 658 23.26 -5.85 8.32
N LYS A 659 22.63 -5.42 9.40
CA LYS A 659 21.35 -4.73 9.37
C LYS A 659 21.47 -3.33 8.74
N LEU A 660 22.53 -2.60 9.07
CA LEU A 660 22.85 -1.31 8.45
C LEU A 660 23.20 -1.45 6.96
N THR A 661 23.94 -2.48 6.55
CA THR A 661 24.26 -2.70 5.13
C THR A 661 23.02 -2.99 4.30
N LEU A 662 22.07 -3.79 4.80
CA LEU A 662 20.80 -4.04 4.11
C LEU A 662 20.00 -2.73 3.92
N LEU A 663 19.99 -1.88 4.94
CA LEU A 663 19.37 -0.57 4.86
C LEU A 663 20.06 0.34 3.85
N ARG A 664 21.39 0.39 3.86
CA ARG A 664 22.18 1.10 2.85
C ARG A 664 21.86 0.61 1.45
N ASP A 665 21.74 -0.70 1.24
CA ASP A 665 21.36 -1.26 -0.05
C ASP A 665 19.94 -0.85 -0.47
N MET A 666 18.99 -0.79 0.47
CA MET A 666 17.64 -0.29 0.19
C MET A 666 17.64 1.20 -0.19
N MET A 667 18.30 2.04 0.61
CA MET A 667 18.41 3.48 0.32
C MET A 667 19.16 3.72 -0.99
N ARG A 668 20.25 2.99 -1.22
CA ARG A 668 21.03 3.02 -2.46
C ARG A 668 20.19 2.61 -3.67
N LYS A 669 19.33 1.60 -3.55
CA LYS A 669 18.40 1.25 -4.63
C LYS A 669 17.45 2.40 -4.94
N MET A 670 16.86 3.04 -3.92
CA MET A 670 15.98 4.20 -4.11
C MET A 670 16.74 5.37 -4.76
N ILE A 671 17.94 5.70 -4.27
CA ILE A 671 18.76 6.80 -4.81
C ILE A 671 19.26 6.49 -6.24
N LYS A 672 19.71 5.26 -6.52
CA LYS A 672 20.20 4.86 -7.85
C LYS A 672 19.10 4.90 -8.91
N THR A 673 17.85 4.59 -8.53
CA THR A 673 16.71 4.80 -9.44
C THR A 673 16.39 6.27 -9.68
N MET A 674 16.91 7.18 -8.87
CA MET A 674 16.62 8.61 -8.89
C MET A 674 17.73 9.50 -9.44
N LYS A 675 18.93 8.97 -9.74
CA LYS A 675 19.96 9.80 -10.37
C LYS A 675 19.44 10.23 -11.76
N PRO A 676 19.28 11.54 -12.03
CA PRO A 676 19.07 11.99 -13.39
C PRO A 676 20.25 11.44 -14.20
N VAL A 677 19.98 10.87 -15.37
CA VAL A 677 21.04 10.63 -16.35
C VAL A 677 21.71 11.98 -16.50
N ALA A 678 22.95 12.09 -16.05
CA ALA A 678 23.70 13.34 -16.16
C ALA A 678 23.51 13.81 -17.60
N THR A 679 22.90 14.98 -17.77
CA THR A 679 22.97 15.66 -19.04
C THR A 679 24.46 15.85 -19.28
N LYS A 680 25.01 15.06 -20.19
CA LYS A 680 26.26 15.44 -20.84
C LYS A 680 25.88 16.62 -21.72
N ASP A 681 25.74 17.78 -21.09
CA ASP A 681 25.66 19.01 -21.83
C ASP A 681 27.08 19.45 -22.21
N ARG A 682 27.10 20.08 -23.38
CA ARG A 682 28.21 20.29 -24.31
C ARG A 682 29.31 21.18 -23.79
#